data_AF-A0A484NYL3-F1
#
_entry.id   AF-A0A484NYL3-F1
#
_cell.length_a   1.000
_cell.length_b   1.000
_cell.length_c   1.000
_cell.angle_alpha   90.00
_cell.angle_beta   90.00
_cell.angle_gamma   90.00
#
_symmetry.space_group_name_H-M   'P 1'
#
loop_
_entity.id
_entity.type
_entity.pdbx_description
1 polymer ?
#
loop_
_entity_poly.entity_id
_entity_poly.type
_entity_poly.pdbx_seq_one_letter_code
_entity_poly.pdbx_strand_id
1 'polypeptide(L)'
;MRHEAPACRQRGSIVVPVVAALLVGLSLLGASQIGYLYYMKRELQNMADFAALAGAQVLADGGSCPAAQTAAWASARMNFQQHGALADEEMTVVCGEWAPDDVPGDGRHFAVSLDPARMNAVWVTVEKNVTSIAPFVPGQIVLSEAGAATSQPAAAFSVGSRLLRVGGQGLVGQLLAAIGLTPSQLDVLSASGLVNTKLTPSGLLQALGLPASVAAGVGTPQELLALQQLTLGQVLDASAQVLSKTDGVAQASLSALNGLISQLNLAVIDGRSPLTLPVRLFGDGGVFALVATGDPASALRAEVNVLDLVSTSLLAANGSRLLSIPSLDVAGLVQARVRVIDPPQIAIGGPGVSAVTPQIRVYARVGTTGVPLLGGLLDTLGTRIDLPVIIEVGRSEATLARVCEAPLARDQAEIRVQSSAASICLGGFPRMAAGFGPDSFFSDQNTCDGTVARHPVASVLGLLTVRSHLNLPVLQSGEDTVTLTAPAPGQPPTVVTVTPNDNLDLNRLGQTLAEQVGGGLLGDLLGDPANTGLQGGTLEERVNRLLGPTPAGRSLTEIAAEMRYSNEALAARAKQWASGNVLNGLLGDVSALLEVLLVAPLGDVTCGLLGGLGGAKGVRNCKTPYVQNMVQGNNGVTAVLGLVVKVLEPVLGALGGLLQKLVNDTLGIGLGQSDVSLLSVRCGDVRLVY
;
A
#
# COMPACT_ATOMS: atom_id res chain seq x y z
N MET A 1 92.57 -56.62 72.95
CA MET A 1 91.85 -56.24 71.72
C MET A 1 90.44 -55.81 72.07
N ARG A 2 90.12 -54.52 72.05
CA ARG A 2 88.77 -54.01 71.75
C ARG A 2 88.95 -52.65 71.08
N HIS A 3 88.60 -52.60 69.79
CA HIS A 3 88.56 -51.36 69.01
C HIS A 3 87.33 -50.56 69.44
N GLU A 4 87.54 -49.31 69.83
CA GLU A 4 86.48 -48.31 69.88
C GLU A 4 86.29 -47.77 68.46
N ALA A 5 85.09 -47.97 67.91
CA ALA A 5 84.69 -47.40 66.63
C ALA A 5 84.18 -45.95 66.85
N PRO A 6 84.43 -45.01 65.91
CA PRO A 6 83.96 -43.64 66.04
C PRO A 6 82.45 -43.55 65.75
N ALA A 7 81.73 -42.82 66.60
CA ALA A 7 80.32 -42.48 66.36
C ALA A 7 80.21 -41.46 65.21
N CYS A 8 79.76 -41.91 64.04
CA CYS A 8 79.36 -41.03 62.95
C CYS A 8 78.12 -40.22 63.36
N ARG A 9 78.30 -38.90 63.47
CA ARG A 9 77.24 -37.94 63.78
C ARG A 9 76.41 -37.71 62.50
N GLN A 10 75.28 -38.39 62.37
CA GLN A 10 74.32 -38.17 61.29
C GLN A 10 73.69 -36.77 61.43
N ARG A 11 74.09 -35.82 60.59
CA ARG A 11 73.47 -34.50 60.48
C ARG A 11 72.86 -34.33 59.08
N GLY A 12 71.58 -33.98 59.05
CA GLY A 12 70.99 -33.24 57.92
C GLY A 12 70.27 -34.05 56.85
N SER A 13 69.20 -34.79 57.19
CA SER A 13 68.26 -35.36 56.19
C SER A 13 66.83 -34.78 56.31
N ILE A 14 66.47 -34.13 57.42
CA ILE A 14 65.13 -33.55 57.62
C ILE A 14 64.96 -32.20 56.88
N VAL A 15 66.06 -31.48 56.61
CA VAL A 15 66.00 -30.15 55.98
C VAL A 15 65.54 -30.25 54.52
N VAL A 16 66.03 -31.24 53.76
CA VAL A 16 65.69 -31.43 52.34
C VAL A 16 64.18 -31.69 52.11
N PRO A 17 63.52 -32.65 52.79
CA PRO A 17 62.09 -32.88 52.62
C PRO A 17 61.24 -31.73 53.15
N VAL A 18 61.68 -31.02 54.21
CA VAL A 18 60.97 -29.83 54.70
C VAL A 18 61.01 -28.70 53.67
N VAL A 19 62.18 -28.43 53.08
CA VAL A 19 62.32 -27.42 52.02
C VAL A 19 61.52 -27.80 50.78
N ALA A 20 61.52 -29.07 50.37
CA ALA A 20 60.72 -29.54 49.25
C ALA A 20 59.21 -29.40 49.50
N ALA A 21 58.73 -29.77 50.70
CA ALA A 21 57.34 -29.61 51.08
C ALA A 21 56.92 -28.13 51.14
N LEU A 22 57.79 -27.25 51.62
CA LEU A 22 57.55 -25.80 51.62
C LEU A 22 57.47 -25.23 50.20
N LEU A 23 58.34 -25.66 49.29
CA LEU A 23 58.29 -25.25 47.87
C LEU A 23 57.00 -25.71 47.19
N VAL A 24 56.58 -26.95 47.43
CA VAL A 24 55.30 -27.46 46.91
C VAL A 24 54.13 -26.65 47.51
N GLY A 25 54.13 -26.41 48.82
CA GLY A 25 53.11 -25.59 49.48
C GLY A 25 53.01 -24.17 48.91
N LEU A 26 54.16 -23.50 48.71
CA LEU A 26 54.22 -22.17 48.10
C LEU A 26 53.74 -22.17 46.65
N SER A 27 54.08 -23.21 45.87
CA SER A 27 53.63 -23.34 44.48
C SER A 27 52.11 -23.51 44.37
N LEU A 28 51.51 -24.32 45.26
CA LEU A 28 50.06 -24.52 45.33
C LEU A 28 49.34 -23.25 45.76
N LEU A 29 49.88 -22.55 46.76
CA LEU A 29 49.37 -21.26 47.22
C LEU A 29 49.45 -20.20 46.11
N GLY A 30 50.55 -20.15 45.36
CA GLY A 30 50.72 -19.26 44.21
C GLY A 30 49.73 -19.56 43.08
N ALA A 31 49.54 -20.84 42.73
CA ALA A 31 48.55 -21.26 41.75
C ALA A 31 47.12 -20.91 42.19
N SER A 32 46.80 -21.10 43.48
CA SER A 32 45.50 -20.73 44.06
C SER A 32 45.27 -19.22 44.05
N GLN A 33 46.29 -18.42 44.32
CA GLN A 33 46.22 -16.96 44.26
C GLN A 33 45.90 -16.47 42.84
N ILE A 34 46.58 -17.01 41.82
CA ILE A 34 46.30 -16.68 40.42
C ILE A 34 44.87 -17.08 40.06
N GLY A 35 44.45 -18.30 40.45
CA GLY A 35 43.08 -18.77 40.24
C GLY A 35 42.03 -17.85 40.87
N TYR A 36 42.28 -17.39 42.10
CA TYR A 36 41.40 -16.44 42.78
C TYR A 36 41.32 -15.09 42.07
N LEU A 37 42.43 -14.55 41.55
CA LEU A 37 42.43 -13.30 40.79
C LEU A 37 41.64 -13.41 39.48
N TYR A 38 41.76 -14.53 38.74
CA TYR A 38 40.94 -14.76 37.53
C TYR A 38 39.46 -14.92 37.86
N TYR A 39 39.15 -15.62 38.95
CA TYR A 39 37.79 -15.75 39.46
C TYR A 39 37.20 -14.36 39.78
N MET A 40 37.90 -13.56 40.58
CA MET A 40 37.47 -12.21 40.94
C MET A 40 37.35 -11.29 39.73
N LYS A 41 38.25 -11.40 38.74
CA LYS A 41 38.14 -10.64 37.48
C LYS A 41 36.84 -10.98 36.75
N ARG A 42 36.48 -12.27 36.65
CA ARG A 42 35.21 -12.68 36.01
C ARG A 42 33.99 -12.15 36.75
N GLU A 43 34.00 -12.18 38.08
CA GLU A 43 32.88 -11.64 38.87
C GLU A 43 32.75 -10.12 38.74
N LEU A 44 33.87 -9.38 38.68
CA LEU A 44 33.86 -7.94 38.44
C LEU A 44 33.35 -7.59 37.03
N GLN A 45 33.68 -8.41 36.03
CA GLN A 45 33.18 -8.27 34.66
C GLN A 45 31.67 -8.53 34.57
N ASN A 46 31.20 -9.65 35.13
CA ASN A 46 29.76 -9.94 35.21
C ASN A 46 29.00 -8.79 35.89
N MET A 47 29.54 -8.26 36.99
CA MET A 47 28.95 -7.14 37.71
C MET A 47 28.91 -5.86 36.86
N ALA A 48 30.01 -5.53 36.18
CA ALA A 48 30.08 -4.37 35.29
C ALA A 48 29.08 -4.50 34.13
N ASP A 49 28.94 -5.69 33.53
CA ASP A 49 27.97 -5.99 32.48
C ASP A 49 26.52 -5.75 32.96
N PHE A 50 26.14 -6.31 34.12
CA PHE A 50 24.80 -6.09 34.69
C PHE A 50 24.55 -4.64 35.11
N ALA A 51 25.59 -3.92 35.55
CA ALA A 51 25.51 -2.50 35.87
C ALA A 51 25.28 -1.65 34.62
N ALA A 52 26.05 -1.91 33.56
CA ALA A 52 25.92 -1.22 32.28
C ALA A 52 24.53 -1.45 31.66
N LEU A 53 24.07 -2.70 31.61
CA LEU A 53 22.73 -3.04 31.10
C LEU A 53 21.62 -2.35 31.90
N ALA A 54 21.71 -2.33 33.23
CA ALA A 54 20.72 -1.68 34.08
C ALA A 54 20.68 -0.15 33.86
N GLY A 55 21.84 0.49 33.72
CA GLY A 55 21.91 1.91 33.41
C GLY A 55 21.36 2.23 32.03
N ALA A 56 21.77 1.49 31.00
CA ALA A 56 21.31 1.68 29.63
C ALA A 56 19.80 1.41 29.49
N GLN A 57 19.22 0.49 30.28
CA GLN A 57 17.78 0.29 30.34
C GLN A 57 17.04 1.55 30.82
N VAL A 58 17.55 2.26 31.82
CA VAL A 58 16.93 3.51 32.25
C VAL A 58 17.01 4.59 31.17
N LEU A 59 18.09 4.64 30.39
CA LEU A 59 18.17 5.54 29.24
C LEU A 59 17.17 5.12 28.13
N ALA A 60 17.04 3.82 27.86
CA ALA A 60 16.02 3.28 26.95
C ALA A 60 14.59 3.63 27.39
N ASP A 61 14.41 3.81 28.69
CA ASP A 61 13.15 4.15 29.31
C ASP A 61 12.81 5.66 29.27
N GLY A 62 13.66 6.47 28.64
CA GLY A 62 13.55 7.93 28.62
C GLY A 62 14.02 8.59 29.92
N GLY A 63 14.74 7.85 30.77
CA GLY A 63 15.30 8.34 32.01
C GLY A 63 16.52 9.24 31.79
N SER A 64 16.83 10.07 32.78
CA SER A 64 18.01 10.94 32.75
C SER A 64 19.28 10.18 33.13
N CYS A 65 20.44 10.69 32.74
CA CYS A 65 21.73 10.09 33.11
C CYS A 65 21.89 9.86 34.64
N PRO A 66 21.49 10.78 35.54
CA PRO A 66 21.54 10.50 36.99
C PRO A 66 20.67 9.31 37.43
N ALA A 67 19.51 9.10 36.80
CA ALA A 67 18.67 7.93 37.06
C ALA A 67 19.35 6.65 36.57
N ALA A 68 19.99 6.70 35.39
CA ALA A 68 20.76 5.59 34.83
C ALA A 68 21.95 5.21 35.72
N GLN A 69 22.70 6.21 36.23
CA GLN A 69 23.78 5.98 37.20
C GLN A 69 23.27 5.31 38.47
N THR A 70 22.13 5.77 38.99
CA THR A 70 21.51 5.17 40.19
C THR A 70 21.15 3.71 39.97
N ALA A 71 20.57 3.35 38.82
CA ALA A 71 20.22 1.98 38.48
C ALA A 71 21.47 1.09 38.29
N ALA A 72 22.51 1.62 37.63
CA ALA A 72 23.78 0.92 37.46
C ALA A 72 24.43 0.58 38.82
N TRP A 73 24.48 1.55 39.74
CA TRP A 73 25.00 1.33 41.10
C TRP A 73 24.16 0.34 41.92
N ALA A 74 22.83 0.43 41.82
CA ALA A 74 21.94 -0.51 42.49
C ALA A 74 22.17 -1.95 41.99
N SER A 75 22.26 -2.14 40.66
CA SER A 75 22.56 -3.42 40.03
C SER A 75 23.94 -3.95 40.44
N ALA A 76 24.98 -3.10 40.38
CA ALA A 76 26.34 -3.47 40.77
C ALA A 76 26.43 -3.97 42.21
N ARG A 77 25.82 -3.24 43.15
CA ARG A 77 25.83 -3.61 44.57
C ARG A 77 25.08 -4.91 44.83
N MET A 78 23.94 -5.14 44.18
CA MET A 78 23.21 -6.40 44.32
C MET A 78 24.02 -7.60 43.79
N ASN A 79 24.66 -7.45 42.62
CA ASN A 79 25.42 -8.53 42.00
C ASN A 79 26.77 -8.82 42.70
N PHE A 80 27.31 -7.87 43.47
CA PHE A 80 28.59 -8.04 44.17
C PHE A 80 28.47 -8.37 45.67
N GLN A 81 27.27 -8.34 46.25
CA GLN A 81 27.04 -8.50 47.70
C GLN A 81 27.69 -9.75 48.32
N GLN A 82 27.80 -10.85 47.58
CA GLN A 82 28.41 -12.09 48.08
C GLN A 82 29.95 -12.06 48.12
N HIS A 83 30.55 -11.09 47.43
CA HIS A 83 32.00 -10.96 47.26
C HIS A 83 32.59 -9.74 47.99
N GLY A 84 31.73 -8.92 48.62
CA GLY A 84 32.12 -7.81 49.47
C GLY A 84 31.25 -6.57 49.26
N ALA A 85 31.69 -5.44 49.81
CA ALA A 85 31.12 -4.13 49.50
C ALA A 85 31.88 -3.50 48.32
N LEU A 86 31.18 -2.66 47.56
CA LEU A 86 31.75 -1.82 46.52
C LEU A 86 31.76 -0.38 47.04
N ALA A 87 32.93 0.23 47.12
CA ALA A 87 33.05 1.65 47.50
C ALA A 87 32.70 2.55 46.31
N ASP A 88 32.29 3.79 46.60
CA ASP A 88 31.84 4.72 45.56
C ASP A 88 32.97 5.14 44.62
N GLU A 89 34.23 5.06 45.08
CA GLU A 89 35.43 5.34 44.28
C GLU A 89 35.88 4.14 43.43
N GLU A 90 35.41 2.92 43.74
CA GLU A 90 35.80 1.69 43.03
C GLU A 90 35.03 1.48 41.71
N MET A 91 34.02 2.31 41.42
CA MET A 91 33.25 2.22 40.19
C MET A 91 32.86 3.60 39.69
N THR A 92 32.87 3.77 38.37
CA THR A 92 32.44 5.00 37.69
C THR A 92 31.44 4.63 36.61
N VAL A 93 30.39 5.46 36.49
CA VAL A 93 29.30 5.26 35.52
C VAL A 93 29.14 6.53 34.71
N VAL A 94 29.35 6.42 33.40
CA VAL A 94 29.33 7.56 32.48
C VAL A 94 28.28 7.30 31.40
N CYS A 95 27.39 8.25 31.18
CA CYS A 95 26.45 8.19 30.05
C CYS A 95 27.05 8.87 28.82
N GLY A 96 26.71 8.39 27.64
CA GLY A 96 27.21 8.94 26.40
C GLY A 96 26.49 8.41 25.18
N GLU A 97 27.09 8.69 24.03
CA GLU A 97 26.66 8.24 22.71
C GLU A 97 27.56 7.07 22.30
N TRP A 98 26.94 5.94 21.97
CA TRP A 98 27.58 4.83 21.29
C TRP A 98 27.16 4.84 19.81
N ALA A 99 28.15 4.94 18.92
CA ALA A 99 27.95 5.01 17.49
C ALA A 99 28.85 3.95 16.82
N PRO A 100 28.28 2.95 16.12
CA PRO A 100 29.06 1.84 15.56
C PRO A 100 30.04 2.27 14.45
N ASP A 101 29.71 3.34 13.73
CA ASP A 101 30.52 3.84 12.61
C ASP A 101 31.54 4.91 13.03
N ASP A 102 31.43 5.43 14.25
CA ASP A 102 32.39 6.39 14.80
C ASP A 102 33.37 5.64 15.72
N VAL A 103 34.66 5.78 15.44
CA VAL A 103 35.71 5.15 16.25
C VAL A 103 36.56 6.27 16.85
N PRO A 104 36.25 6.72 18.08
CA PRO A 104 37.14 7.60 18.80
C PRO A 104 38.51 6.94 18.96
N GLY A 105 39.56 7.73 19.23
CA GLY A 105 40.95 7.25 19.29
C GLY A 105 41.23 6.14 20.32
N ASP A 106 40.26 5.78 21.17
CA ASP A 106 40.31 4.68 22.14
C ASP A 106 39.69 3.36 21.65
N GLY A 107 39.07 3.33 20.45
CA GLY A 107 38.50 2.13 19.85
C GLY A 107 37.18 1.66 20.43
N ARG A 108 36.58 2.39 21.38
CA ARG A 108 35.39 1.96 22.16
C ARG A 108 34.05 2.29 21.53
N HIS A 109 34.05 2.98 20.38
CA HIS A 109 32.84 3.45 19.70
C HIS A 109 31.90 4.29 20.60
N PHE A 110 32.44 4.82 21.70
CA PHE A 110 31.70 5.49 22.75
C PHE A 110 32.29 6.88 23.00
N ALA A 111 31.44 7.90 22.98
CA ALA A 111 31.79 9.26 23.31
C ALA A 111 30.91 9.77 24.45
N VAL A 112 31.53 10.38 25.45
CA VAL A 112 30.78 11.05 26.52
C VAL A 112 29.97 12.19 25.90
N SER A 113 28.66 12.17 26.11
CA SER A 113 27.74 13.19 25.60
C SER A 113 26.95 13.78 26.75
N LEU A 114 26.80 15.11 26.78
CA LEU A 114 25.96 15.84 27.73
C LEU A 114 24.57 16.17 27.14
N ASP A 115 24.36 15.82 25.88
CA ASP A 115 23.12 16.06 25.16
C ASP A 115 22.17 14.87 25.35
N PRO A 116 21.05 15.03 26.08
CA PRO A 116 20.10 13.95 26.33
C PRO A 116 19.55 13.32 25.04
N ALA A 117 19.49 14.08 23.95
CA ALA A 117 18.99 13.57 22.66
C ALA A 117 19.96 12.60 21.97
N ARG A 118 21.23 12.62 22.36
CA ARG A 118 22.29 11.76 21.81
C ARG A 118 22.77 10.70 22.79
N MET A 119 22.30 10.73 24.04
CA MET A 119 22.63 9.70 25.02
C MET A 119 21.86 8.41 24.73
N ASN A 120 22.56 7.39 24.25
CA ASN A 120 22.01 6.05 24.04
C ASN A 120 22.83 4.95 24.74
N ALA A 121 23.89 5.29 25.49
CA ALA A 121 24.77 4.31 26.09
C ALA A 121 25.26 4.67 27.49
N VAL A 122 25.61 3.65 28.26
CA VAL A 122 26.24 3.73 29.58
C VAL A 122 27.53 2.93 29.57
N TRP A 123 28.61 3.56 30.02
CA TRP A 123 29.90 2.93 30.23
C TRP A 123 30.17 2.80 31.73
N VAL A 124 30.52 1.60 32.17
CA VAL A 124 30.85 1.29 33.56
C VAL A 124 32.30 0.87 33.63
N THR A 125 33.09 1.55 34.45
CA THR A 125 34.47 1.17 34.76
C THR A 125 34.56 0.86 36.25
N VAL A 126 35.06 -0.32 36.59
CA VAL A 126 35.25 -0.80 37.96
C VAL A 126 36.73 -1.04 38.20
N GLU A 127 37.28 -0.39 39.23
CA GLU A 127 38.66 -0.55 39.67
C GLU A 127 38.66 -1.01 41.14
N LYS A 128 38.93 -2.30 41.36
CA LYS A 128 38.90 -2.89 42.71
C LYS A 128 40.26 -3.42 43.13
N ASN A 129 40.70 -3.09 44.33
CA ASN A 129 41.87 -3.71 44.94
C ASN A 129 41.48 -5.06 45.59
N VAL A 130 41.77 -6.15 44.89
CA VAL A 130 41.46 -7.51 45.34
C VAL A 130 42.54 -7.96 46.32
N THR A 131 42.15 -8.17 47.58
CA THR A 131 43.04 -8.66 48.63
C THR A 131 43.53 -10.08 48.33
N SER A 132 44.81 -10.32 48.57
CA SER A 132 45.42 -11.65 48.40
C SER A 132 44.91 -12.66 49.43
N ILE A 133 44.73 -13.92 49.01
CA ILE A 133 44.51 -15.06 49.91
C ILE A 133 45.82 -15.62 50.46
N ALA A 134 46.94 -15.35 49.78
CA ALA A 134 48.28 -15.72 50.19
C ALA A 134 48.85 -14.69 51.18
N PRO A 135 49.34 -15.12 52.37
CA PRO A 135 50.06 -14.23 53.27
C PRO A 135 51.31 -13.68 52.57
N PHE A 136 51.64 -12.41 52.82
CA PHE A 136 52.81 -11.69 52.26
C PHE A 136 52.75 -11.31 50.77
N VAL A 137 51.64 -11.59 50.07
CA VAL A 137 51.40 -11.09 48.71
C VAL A 137 50.49 -9.86 48.80
N PRO A 138 50.88 -8.69 48.25
CA PRO A 138 50.01 -7.52 48.25
C PRO A 138 48.76 -7.76 47.39
N GLY A 139 47.68 -7.02 47.69
CA GLY A 139 46.50 -6.98 46.83
C GLY A 139 46.85 -6.50 45.42
N GLN A 140 46.00 -6.87 44.46
CA GLN A 140 46.15 -6.51 43.05
C GLN A 140 44.96 -5.67 42.62
N ILE A 141 45.22 -4.58 41.89
CA ILE A 141 44.17 -3.78 41.28
C ILE A 141 43.66 -4.53 40.05
N VAL A 142 42.37 -4.80 40.02
CA VAL A 142 41.66 -5.43 38.91
C VAL A 142 40.73 -4.40 38.28
N LEU A 143 41.00 -4.07 37.02
CA LEU A 143 40.18 -3.20 36.19
C LEU A 143 39.19 -4.04 35.37
N SER A 144 37.95 -3.56 35.33
CA SER A 144 36.85 -4.13 34.54
C SER A 144 36.08 -3.02 33.86
N GLU A 145 35.74 -3.19 32.60
CA GLU A 145 35.01 -2.20 31.82
C GLU A 145 33.88 -2.89 31.05
N ALA A 146 32.71 -2.26 31.04
CA ALA A 146 31.56 -2.73 30.28
C ALA A 146 30.80 -1.54 29.70
N GLY A 147 30.51 -1.60 28.40
CA GLY A 147 29.60 -0.68 27.73
C GLY A 147 28.27 -1.36 27.48
N ALA A 148 27.18 -0.62 27.65
CA ALA A 148 25.87 -1.03 27.16
C ALA A 148 25.23 0.11 26.37
N ALA A 149 24.63 -0.22 25.23
CA ALA A 149 23.94 0.73 24.39
C ALA A 149 22.51 0.27 24.12
N THR A 150 21.63 1.24 23.95
CA THR A 150 20.25 1.07 23.55
C THR A 150 20.16 1.22 22.03
N SER A 151 19.52 0.26 21.38
CA SER A 151 19.26 0.38 19.95
C SER A 151 18.21 1.47 19.65
N GLN A 152 18.25 2.03 18.45
CA GLN A 152 17.25 3.03 18.06
C GLN A 152 15.83 2.45 18.10
N PRO A 153 14.83 3.27 18.46
CA PRO A 153 13.45 2.82 18.45
C PRO A 153 13.00 2.55 17.02
N ALA A 154 12.27 1.45 16.83
CA ALA A 154 11.75 1.05 15.54
C ALA A 154 10.27 0.67 15.66
N ALA A 155 9.49 0.95 14.63
CA ALA A 155 8.14 0.44 14.49
C ALA A 155 7.99 -0.30 13.16
N ALA A 156 7.10 -1.28 13.14
CA ALA A 156 6.59 -1.88 11.93
C ALA A 156 5.12 -1.47 11.76
N PHE A 157 4.79 -0.90 10.60
CA PHE A 157 3.41 -0.55 10.25
C PHE A 157 3.13 -0.87 8.78
N SER A 158 1.87 -1.14 8.47
CA SER A 158 1.41 -1.35 7.10
C SER A 158 0.48 -0.22 6.68
N VAL A 159 0.53 0.09 5.39
CA VAL A 159 -0.31 1.10 4.76
C VAL A 159 -1.04 0.44 3.61
N GLY A 160 -2.35 0.27 3.78
CA GLY A 160 -3.23 -0.29 2.77
C GLY A 160 -4.06 0.80 2.11
N SER A 161 -4.42 0.60 0.85
CA SER A 161 -5.61 1.28 0.32
C SER A 161 -6.83 0.57 0.85
N ARG A 162 -7.84 1.30 1.36
CA ARG A 162 -9.12 0.69 1.75
C ARG A 162 -9.80 -0.06 0.60
N LEU A 163 -9.42 0.30 -0.64
CA LEU A 163 -9.86 -0.37 -1.86
C LEU A 163 -9.42 -1.85 -1.94
N LEU A 164 -8.38 -2.20 -1.19
CA LEU A 164 -7.72 -3.50 -1.20
C LEU A 164 -7.86 -4.22 0.14
N ARG A 165 -8.91 -3.94 0.90
CA ARG A 165 -9.12 -4.65 2.16
C ARG A 165 -9.28 -6.15 1.89
N VAL A 166 -8.49 -6.95 2.60
CA VAL A 166 -8.56 -8.42 2.61
C VAL A 166 -9.87 -8.82 3.27
N GLY A 167 -10.86 -9.19 2.47
CA GLY A 167 -12.15 -9.68 2.93
C GLY A 167 -12.89 -10.32 1.76
N GLY A 168 -13.76 -11.30 2.04
CA GLY A 168 -14.31 -12.17 0.99
C GLY A 168 -15.14 -11.48 -0.11
N GLN A 169 -15.48 -10.21 0.05
CA GLN A 169 -16.21 -9.39 -0.92
C GLN A 169 -15.34 -8.30 -1.58
N GLY A 170 -14.13 -8.00 -1.06
CA GLY A 170 -13.28 -6.91 -1.56
C GLY A 170 -12.44 -7.26 -2.79
N LEU A 171 -11.87 -6.24 -3.45
CA LEU A 171 -11.02 -6.41 -4.65
C LEU A 171 -9.90 -7.41 -4.40
N VAL A 172 -9.27 -7.41 -3.22
CA VAL A 172 -8.24 -8.40 -2.88
C VAL A 172 -8.82 -9.83 -2.84
N GLY A 173 -10.01 -10.06 -2.29
CA GLY A 173 -10.65 -11.38 -2.38
C GLY A 173 -10.84 -11.85 -3.83
N GLN A 174 -11.15 -10.92 -4.75
CA GLN A 174 -11.30 -11.21 -6.18
C GLN A 174 -9.95 -11.38 -6.90
N LEU A 175 -8.94 -10.59 -6.55
CA LEU A 175 -7.55 -10.70 -7.03
C LEU A 175 -6.93 -12.03 -6.58
N LEU A 176 -7.23 -12.44 -5.35
CA LEU A 176 -6.82 -13.71 -4.77
C LEU A 176 -7.57 -14.88 -5.42
N ALA A 177 -8.85 -14.71 -5.77
CA ALA A 177 -9.57 -15.67 -6.61
C ALA A 177 -8.97 -15.82 -8.00
N ALA A 178 -8.51 -14.72 -8.61
CA ALA A 178 -7.85 -14.74 -9.91
C ALA A 178 -6.53 -15.52 -9.92
N ILE A 179 -5.91 -15.71 -8.75
CA ILE A 179 -4.70 -16.53 -8.59
C ILE A 179 -4.96 -17.93 -8.01
N GLY A 180 -6.23 -18.33 -7.92
CA GLY A 180 -6.65 -19.67 -7.50
C GLY A 180 -7.06 -19.80 -6.03
N LEU A 181 -7.16 -18.71 -5.26
CA LEU A 181 -7.59 -18.73 -3.85
C LEU A 181 -9.02 -18.25 -3.67
N THR A 182 -9.88 -19.08 -3.09
CA THR A 182 -11.26 -18.66 -2.85
C THR A 182 -11.37 -17.74 -1.62
N PRO A 183 -12.34 -16.81 -1.60
CA PRO A 183 -12.67 -16.01 -0.41
C PRO A 183 -12.83 -16.83 0.88
N SER A 184 -13.43 -18.03 0.78
CA SER A 184 -13.58 -18.96 1.89
C SER A 184 -12.25 -19.52 2.42
N GLN A 185 -11.24 -19.66 1.56
CA GLN A 185 -9.89 -20.08 1.99
C GLN A 185 -9.19 -18.95 2.74
N LEU A 186 -9.40 -17.70 2.35
CA LEU A 186 -8.92 -16.53 3.10
C LEU A 186 -9.57 -16.40 4.48
N ASP A 187 -10.88 -16.64 4.57
CA ASP A 187 -11.56 -16.67 5.86
C ASP A 187 -11.00 -17.81 6.74
N VAL A 188 -10.70 -18.98 6.18
CA VAL A 188 -10.04 -20.09 6.89
C VAL A 188 -8.60 -19.73 7.29
N LEU A 189 -7.84 -19.02 6.46
CA LEU A 189 -6.49 -18.52 6.79
C LEU A 189 -6.54 -17.51 7.94
N SER A 190 -7.53 -16.61 7.94
CA SER A 190 -7.73 -15.68 9.03
C SER A 190 -8.17 -16.37 10.34
N ALA A 191 -9.09 -17.34 10.24
CA ALA A 191 -9.62 -18.11 11.37
C ALA A 191 -8.62 -19.13 11.94
N SER A 192 -7.62 -19.57 11.16
CA SER A 192 -6.55 -20.48 11.60
C SER A 192 -5.45 -19.81 12.41
N GLY A 193 -5.65 -18.54 12.80
CA GLY A 193 -4.76 -17.82 13.71
C GLY A 193 -3.52 -17.23 13.04
N LEU A 194 -3.43 -17.24 11.71
CA LEU A 194 -2.34 -16.55 10.98
C LEU A 194 -2.34 -15.04 11.26
N VAL A 195 -3.52 -14.45 11.51
CA VAL A 195 -3.69 -13.06 11.98
C VAL A 195 -3.00 -12.80 13.31
N ASN A 196 -2.71 -13.83 14.12
CA ASN A 196 -2.02 -13.68 15.40
C ASN A 196 -0.56 -14.16 15.34
N THR A 197 -0.11 -14.64 14.18
CA THR A 197 1.22 -15.20 14.02
C THR A 197 2.17 -14.12 13.50
N LYS A 198 3.29 -13.94 14.20
CA LYS A 198 4.29 -12.91 13.88
C LYS A 198 5.61 -13.55 13.44
N LEU A 199 6.34 -12.85 12.57
CA LEU A 199 7.69 -13.20 12.13
C LEU A 199 8.58 -11.97 12.13
N THR A 200 9.90 -12.18 12.09
CA THR A 200 10.87 -11.09 11.91
C THR A 200 11.48 -11.15 10.51
N PRO A 201 11.69 -10.01 9.83
CA PRO A 201 12.46 -9.95 8.58
C PRO A 201 13.85 -10.60 8.70
N SER A 202 14.52 -10.50 9.86
CA SER A 202 15.78 -11.18 10.12
C SER A 202 15.65 -12.71 10.09
N GLY A 203 14.57 -13.25 10.67
CA GLY A 203 14.29 -14.69 10.62
C GLY A 203 14.01 -15.14 9.19
N LEU A 204 13.29 -14.33 8.41
CA LEU A 204 13.01 -14.61 7.00
C LEU A 204 14.30 -14.64 6.16
N LEU A 205 15.18 -13.65 6.33
CA LEU A 205 16.49 -13.63 5.67
C LEU A 205 17.34 -14.85 6.05
N GLN A 206 17.34 -15.24 7.33
CA GLN A 206 18.05 -16.43 7.79
C GLN A 206 17.50 -17.72 7.17
N ALA A 207 16.18 -17.84 7.02
CA ALA A 207 15.54 -18.96 6.33
C ALA A 207 15.86 -18.99 4.82
N LEU A 208 16.04 -17.81 4.21
CA LEU A 208 16.49 -17.67 2.82
C LEU A 208 18.00 -17.88 2.64
N GLY A 209 18.76 -18.06 3.73
CA GLY A 209 20.22 -18.20 3.70
C GLY A 209 20.97 -16.90 3.40
N LEU A 210 20.35 -15.74 3.64
CA LEU A 210 20.93 -14.42 3.39
C LEU A 210 21.33 -13.73 4.70
N PRO A 211 22.51 -13.09 4.79
CA PRO A 211 22.89 -12.33 5.96
C PRO A 211 22.04 -11.05 6.11
N ALA A 212 21.88 -10.57 7.35
CA ALA A 212 21.13 -9.35 7.66
C ALA A 212 21.70 -8.09 6.97
N SER A 213 22.99 -8.10 6.65
CA SER A 213 23.68 -7.00 5.96
C SER A 213 23.12 -6.74 4.54
N VAL A 214 22.56 -7.76 3.88
CA VAL A 214 22.03 -7.64 2.51
C VAL A 214 20.82 -6.69 2.46
N ALA A 215 20.03 -6.62 3.53
CA ALA A 215 18.91 -5.68 3.63
C ALA A 215 19.35 -4.21 3.66
N ALA A 216 20.60 -3.94 4.08
CA ALA A 216 21.23 -2.62 4.02
C ALA A 216 22.00 -2.39 2.71
N GLY A 217 21.85 -3.27 1.72
CA GLY A 217 22.61 -3.21 0.46
C GLY A 217 24.06 -3.68 0.58
N VAL A 218 24.47 -4.23 1.74
CA VAL A 218 25.83 -4.71 2.00
C VAL A 218 25.86 -6.24 1.90
N GLY A 219 26.27 -6.75 0.75
CA GLY A 219 26.40 -8.18 0.49
C GLY A 219 27.24 -8.46 -0.73
N THR A 220 27.56 -9.72 -0.96
CA THR A 220 28.17 -10.13 -2.22
C THR A 220 27.21 -9.85 -3.39
N PRO A 221 27.72 -9.62 -4.62
CA PRO A 221 26.86 -9.41 -5.79
C PRO A 221 25.83 -10.53 -6.00
N GLN A 222 26.20 -11.77 -5.64
CA GLN A 222 25.34 -12.94 -5.70
C GLN A 222 24.20 -12.89 -4.68
N GLU A 223 24.47 -12.47 -3.44
CA GLU A 223 23.45 -12.33 -2.40
C GLU A 223 22.47 -11.20 -2.72
N LEU A 224 22.96 -10.06 -3.22
CA LEU A 224 22.11 -8.94 -3.65
C LEU A 224 21.24 -9.31 -4.85
N LEU A 225 21.78 -10.08 -5.80
CA LEU A 225 21.01 -10.59 -6.94
C LEU A 225 19.95 -11.61 -6.49
N ALA A 226 20.30 -12.51 -5.58
CA ALA A 226 19.35 -13.49 -5.03
C ALA A 226 18.18 -12.79 -4.32
N LEU A 227 18.45 -11.70 -3.59
CA LEU A 227 17.40 -10.91 -2.92
C LEU A 227 16.45 -10.21 -3.90
N GLN A 228 16.92 -9.84 -5.09
CA GLN A 228 16.13 -9.18 -6.14
C GLN A 228 15.31 -10.17 -7.00
N GLN A 229 15.66 -11.46 -6.98
CA GLN A 229 15.06 -12.51 -7.82
C GLN A 229 14.38 -13.60 -6.99
N LEU A 230 13.80 -13.24 -5.84
CA LEU A 230 13.03 -14.19 -5.05
C LEU A 230 11.71 -14.52 -5.75
N THR A 231 11.23 -15.74 -5.55
CA THR A 231 9.89 -16.15 -5.98
C THR A 231 8.91 -16.15 -4.81
N LEU A 232 7.61 -16.02 -5.11
CA LEU A 232 6.56 -16.14 -4.10
C LEU A 232 6.68 -17.45 -3.31
N GLY A 233 6.97 -18.57 -3.97
CA GLY A 233 7.19 -19.85 -3.31
C GLY A 233 8.33 -19.82 -2.30
N GLN A 234 9.47 -19.22 -2.66
CA GLN A 234 10.60 -19.07 -1.73
C GLN A 234 10.25 -18.23 -0.50
N VAL A 235 9.49 -17.15 -0.66
CA VAL A 235 9.06 -16.31 0.46
C VAL A 235 8.09 -17.06 1.38
N LEU A 236 7.13 -17.80 0.83
CA LEU A 236 6.16 -18.58 1.60
C LEU A 236 6.82 -19.77 2.32
N ASP A 237 7.72 -20.49 1.65
CA ASP A 237 8.49 -21.60 2.23
C ASP A 237 9.41 -21.11 3.34
N ALA A 238 10.10 -19.98 3.13
CA ALA A 238 10.93 -19.36 4.16
C ALA A 238 10.09 -18.92 5.37
N SER A 239 8.90 -18.36 5.13
CA SER A 239 7.95 -18.01 6.19
C SER A 239 7.53 -19.25 6.98
N ALA A 240 7.17 -20.36 6.31
CA ALA A 240 6.82 -21.61 6.97
C ALA A 240 8.00 -22.20 7.78
N GLN A 241 9.23 -22.08 7.27
CA GLN A 241 10.42 -22.51 7.97
C GLN A 241 10.70 -21.70 9.24
N VAL A 242 10.52 -20.37 9.20
CA VAL A 242 10.65 -19.50 10.40
C VAL A 242 9.61 -19.89 11.45
N LEU A 243 8.35 -20.05 11.04
CA LEU A 243 7.27 -20.45 11.94
C LEU A 243 7.49 -21.83 12.54
N SER A 244 8.09 -22.78 11.81
CA SER A 244 8.40 -24.12 12.33
C SER A 244 9.43 -24.12 13.47
N LYS A 245 10.21 -23.04 13.59
CA LYS A 245 11.26 -22.85 14.60
C LYS A 245 10.85 -21.87 15.70
N THR A 246 9.65 -21.27 15.60
CA THR A 246 9.19 -20.25 16.54
C THR A 246 8.33 -20.90 17.62
N ASP A 247 8.77 -20.80 18.87
CA ASP A 247 8.02 -21.31 20.02
C ASP A 247 6.69 -20.55 20.18
N GLY A 248 5.60 -21.28 20.44
CA GLY A 248 4.27 -20.69 20.64
C GLY A 248 3.40 -20.54 19.38
N VAL A 249 3.89 -20.93 18.19
CA VAL A 249 3.05 -21.01 16.99
C VAL A 249 2.18 -22.26 17.02
N ALA A 250 0.87 -22.10 16.81
CA ALA A 250 -0.05 -23.23 16.75
C ALA A 250 0.21 -24.09 15.50
N GLN A 251 0.21 -25.42 15.64
CA GLN A 251 0.32 -26.36 14.51
C GLN A 251 -0.75 -26.12 13.44
N ALA A 252 -1.91 -25.57 13.83
CA ALA A 252 -2.98 -25.17 12.92
C ALA A 252 -2.53 -24.06 11.95
N SER A 253 -1.76 -23.07 12.40
CA SER A 253 -1.28 -21.95 11.59
C SER A 253 -0.23 -22.40 10.57
N LEU A 254 0.68 -23.31 10.97
CA LEU A 254 1.62 -23.96 10.06
C LEU A 254 0.91 -24.83 9.01
N SER A 255 -0.10 -25.60 9.43
CA SER A 255 -0.88 -26.45 8.53
C SER A 255 -1.67 -25.61 7.53
N ALA A 256 -2.19 -24.46 7.96
CA ALA A 256 -2.92 -23.53 7.10
C ALA A 256 -2.00 -22.89 6.03
N LEU A 257 -0.79 -22.45 6.42
CA LEU A 257 0.20 -21.91 5.49
C LEU A 257 0.68 -22.97 4.49
N ASN A 258 0.99 -24.19 4.94
CA ASN A 258 1.38 -25.29 4.06
C ASN A 258 0.22 -25.71 3.12
N GLY A 259 -1.02 -25.68 3.61
CA GLY A 259 -2.21 -25.88 2.81
C GLY A 259 -2.33 -24.85 1.69
N LEU A 260 -2.11 -23.57 2.00
CA LEU A 260 -2.08 -22.49 1.02
C LEU A 260 -1.00 -22.71 -0.04
N ILE A 261 0.24 -23.03 0.36
CA ILE A 261 1.34 -23.32 -0.56
C ILE A 261 0.97 -24.48 -1.50
N SER A 262 0.40 -25.55 -0.95
CA SER A 262 -0.04 -26.70 -1.76
C SER A 262 -1.12 -26.34 -2.79
N GLN A 263 -2.05 -25.45 -2.45
CA GLN A 263 -3.11 -25.00 -3.36
C GLN A 263 -2.56 -24.09 -4.46
N LEU A 264 -1.68 -23.15 -4.11
CA LEU A 264 -1.01 -22.30 -5.09
C LEU A 264 -0.11 -23.10 -6.05
N ASN A 265 0.46 -24.22 -5.58
CA ASN A 265 1.20 -25.13 -6.43
C ASN A 265 0.30 -25.84 -7.47
N LEU A 266 -0.96 -26.11 -7.11
CA LEU A 266 -1.95 -26.72 -7.99
C LEU A 266 -2.66 -25.69 -8.89
N ALA A 267 -2.68 -24.42 -8.49
CA ALA A 267 -3.24 -23.34 -9.28
C ALA A 267 -2.38 -23.07 -10.52
N VAL A 268 -3.02 -22.97 -11.68
CA VAL A 268 -2.37 -22.61 -12.95
C VAL A 268 -3.04 -21.35 -13.49
N ILE A 269 -2.27 -20.26 -13.57
CA ILE A 269 -2.73 -18.96 -14.09
C ILE A 269 -1.87 -18.65 -15.31
N ASP A 270 -2.50 -18.47 -16.47
CA ASP A 270 -1.80 -18.24 -17.75
C ASP A 270 -0.71 -19.29 -18.05
N GLY A 271 -0.96 -20.55 -17.68
CA GLY A 271 -0.03 -21.66 -17.90
C GLY A 271 1.19 -21.72 -16.98
N ARG A 272 1.22 -20.94 -15.88
CA ARG A 272 2.31 -20.96 -14.88
C ARG A 272 1.76 -21.08 -13.45
N SER A 273 2.56 -21.64 -12.55
CA SER A 273 2.22 -21.67 -11.11
C SER A 273 2.48 -20.29 -10.49
N PRO A 274 1.54 -19.74 -9.69
CA PRO A 274 1.74 -18.49 -8.95
C PRO A 274 2.98 -18.51 -8.04
N LEU A 275 3.44 -19.67 -7.58
CA LEU A 275 4.64 -19.78 -6.75
C LEU A 275 5.93 -19.35 -7.48
N THR A 276 5.92 -19.31 -8.81
CA THR A 276 7.07 -18.89 -9.63
C THR A 276 7.11 -17.39 -9.91
N LEU A 277 6.11 -16.64 -9.44
CA LEU A 277 6.03 -15.20 -9.63
C LEU A 277 7.18 -14.50 -8.87
N PRO A 278 7.88 -13.55 -9.51
CA PRO A 278 8.96 -12.81 -8.86
C PRO A 278 8.40 -11.88 -7.77
N VAL A 279 9.06 -11.83 -6.63
CA VAL A 279 8.76 -10.96 -5.49
C VAL A 279 10.05 -10.31 -5.04
N ARG A 280 10.02 -9.01 -4.78
CA ARG A 280 11.13 -8.28 -4.15
C ARG A 280 10.82 -8.09 -2.69
N LEU A 281 11.74 -8.47 -1.79
CA LEU A 281 11.53 -8.24 -0.36
C LEU A 281 11.88 -6.82 0.07
N PHE A 282 12.92 -6.21 -0.52
CA PHE A 282 13.41 -4.88 -0.15
C PHE A 282 13.68 -4.03 -1.39
N GLY A 283 13.87 -2.72 -1.20
CA GLY A 283 14.13 -1.74 -2.26
C GLY A 283 12.85 -1.22 -2.93
N ASP A 284 13.02 -0.49 -4.03
CA ASP A 284 11.88 0.09 -4.77
C ASP A 284 10.93 -0.99 -5.29
N GLY A 285 9.66 -0.90 -4.88
CA GLY A 285 8.62 -1.89 -5.18
C GLY A 285 8.76 -3.20 -4.39
N GLY A 286 9.59 -3.23 -3.35
CA GLY A 286 9.70 -4.36 -2.42
C GLY A 286 8.55 -4.42 -1.40
N VAL A 287 8.32 -5.60 -0.84
CA VAL A 287 7.31 -5.87 0.21
C VAL A 287 7.61 -5.10 1.50
N PHE A 288 8.89 -4.95 1.86
CA PHE A 288 9.36 -4.16 2.98
C PHE A 288 9.98 -2.86 2.50
N ALA A 289 9.43 -1.75 3.00
CA ALA A 289 10.08 -0.45 2.94
C ALA A 289 10.98 -0.31 4.17
N LEU A 290 12.29 -0.47 3.97
CA LEU A 290 13.30 -0.32 5.01
C LEU A 290 14.07 0.97 4.74
N VAL A 291 14.00 1.93 5.67
CA VAL A 291 14.89 3.09 5.66
C VAL A 291 15.87 2.92 6.81
N ALA A 292 17.13 2.64 6.46
CA ALA A 292 18.22 2.50 7.41
C ALA A 292 18.75 3.89 7.82
N THR A 293 17.98 4.67 8.57
CA THR A 293 18.53 5.84 9.28
C THR A 293 19.19 5.37 10.58
N GLY A 294 20.30 4.62 10.49
CA GLY A 294 21.04 4.14 11.66
C GLY A 294 21.31 2.63 11.66
N ASP A 295 20.68 1.87 12.58
CA ASP A 295 20.92 0.43 12.77
C ASP A 295 19.90 -0.45 11.99
N PRO A 296 20.24 -0.96 10.79
CA PRO A 296 19.34 -1.82 10.00
C PRO A 296 18.99 -3.12 10.74
N ALA A 297 19.83 -3.59 11.66
CA ALA A 297 19.56 -4.81 12.41
C ALA A 297 18.38 -4.64 13.39
N SER A 298 18.14 -3.43 13.87
CA SER A 298 17.01 -3.15 14.78
C SER A 298 15.67 -3.16 14.04
N ALA A 299 15.64 -2.59 12.83
CA ALA A 299 14.48 -2.66 11.95
C ALA A 299 14.16 -4.12 11.56
N LEU A 300 15.16 -4.92 11.19
CA LEU A 300 14.95 -6.32 10.79
C LEU A 300 14.39 -7.23 11.89
N ARG A 301 14.46 -6.82 13.16
CA ARG A 301 13.88 -7.57 14.28
C ARG A 301 12.49 -7.08 14.68
N ALA A 302 11.91 -6.11 13.96
CA ALA A 302 10.53 -5.75 14.18
C ALA A 302 9.61 -6.90 13.78
N GLU A 303 8.51 -7.06 14.49
CA GLU A 303 7.57 -8.13 14.24
C GLU A 303 6.56 -7.72 13.16
N VAL A 304 6.36 -8.60 12.18
CA VAL A 304 5.42 -8.45 11.08
C VAL A 304 4.41 -9.60 11.14
N ASN A 305 3.15 -9.30 10.85
CA ASN A 305 2.11 -10.31 10.76
C ASN A 305 2.30 -11.22 9.55
N VAL A 306 2.14 -12.54 9.71
CA VAL A 306 2.26 -13.48 8.60
C VAL A 306 1.18 -13.24 7.54
N LEU A 307 -0.06 -12.96 7.93
CA LEU A 307 -1.13 -12.73 6.97
C LEU A 307 -0.86 -11.47 6.14
N ASP A 308 -0.38 -10.39 6.77
CA ASP A 308 -0.03 -9.16 6.07
C ASP A 308 1.16 -9.38 5.13
N LEU A 309 2.17 -10.14 5.56
CA LEU A 309 3.30 -10.50 4.70
C LEU A 309 2.84 -11.30 3.48
N VAL A 310 2.03 -12.34 3.69
CA VAL A 310 1.54 -13.22 2.62
C VAL A 310 0.69 -12.41 1.65
N SER A 311 -0.25 -11.60 2.14
CA SER A 311 -1.14 -10.78 1.31
C SER A 311 -0.36 -9.74 0.51
N THR A 312 0.60 -9.06 1.14
CA THR A 312 1.46 -8.06 0.51
C THR A 312 2.37 -8.69 -0.54
N SER A 313 2.99 -9.83 -0.22
CA SER A 313 3.85 -10.58 -1.16
C SER A 313 3.07 -11.10 -2.36
N LEU A 314 1.81 -11.47 -2.16
CA LEU A 314 0.93 -12.00 -3.20
C LEU A 314 0.44 -10.91 -4.16
N LEU A 315 0.13 -9.73 -3.62
CA LEU A 315 -0.16 -8.54 -4.43
C LEU A 315 1.09 -8.06 -5.16
N ALA A 316 2.26 -8.10 -4.52
CA ALA A 316 3.54 -7.78 -5.15
C ALA A 316 3.93 -8.74 -6.27
N ALA A 317 3.73 -10.05 -6.06
CA ALA A 317 3.94 -11.09 -7.06
C ALA A 317 3.07 -10.90 -8.32
N ASN A 318 1.88 -10.31 -8.13
CA ASN A 318 0.92 -10.05 -9.20
C ASN A 318 1.10 -8.67 -9.85
N GLY A 319 2.10 -7.90 -9.41
CA GLY A 319 2.40 -6.56 -9.91
C GLY A 319 2.56 -6.56 -11.44
N SER A 320 1.96 -5.57 -12.09
CA SER A 320 1.83 -5.39 -13.56
C SER A 320 0.85 -6.30 -14.31
N ARG A 321 0.31 -7.38 -13.71
CA ARG A 321 -0.68 -8.22 -14.39
C ARG A 321 -2.04 -7.53 -14.45
N LEU A 322 -2.73 -7.77 -15.55
CA LEU A 322 -4.05 -7.22 -15.81
C LEU A 322 -5.09 -8.27 -15.46
N LEU A 323 -5.96 -7.95 -14.52
CA LEU A 323 -6.87 -8.91 -13.92
C LEU A 323 -8.30 -8.53 -14.30
N SER A 324 -9.00 -9.47 -14.94
CA SER A 324 -10.40 -9.28 -15.30
C SER A 324 -11.26 -9.26 -14.04
N ILE A 325 -12.31 -8.43 -14.05
CA ILE A 325 -13.31 -8.41 -12.98
C ILE A 325 -14.62 -8.95 -13.55
N PRO A 326 -14.88 -10.27 -13.46
CA PRO A 326 -16.06 -10.88 -14.05
C PRO A 326 -17.38 -10.38 -13.44
N SER A 327 -17.34 -9.96 -12.18
CA SER A 327 -18.49 -9.43 -11.44
C SER A 327 -19.06 -8.12 -12.01
N LEU A 328 -18.28 -7.41 -12.84
CA LEU A 328 -18.67 -6.17 -13.48
C LEU A 328 -19.14 -6.34 -14.93
N ASP A 329 -19.03 -7.55 -15.51
CA ASP A 329 -19.55 -7.83 -16.85
C ASP A 329 -21.07 -8.00 -16.80
N VAL A 330 -21.79 -6.96 -17.20
CA VAL A 330 -23.25 -6.97 -17.32
C VAL A 330 -23.64 -7.31 -18.75
N ALA A 331 -23.87 -8.58 -19.03
CA ALA A 331 -24.37 -9.08 -20.32
C ALA A 331 -23.53 -8.64 -21.55
N GLY A 332 -22.20 -8.53 -21.40
CA GLY A 332 -21.28 -8.14 -22.47
C GLY A 332 -21.23 -6.63 -22.74
N LEU A 333 -21.95 -5.82 -21.96
CA LEU A 333 -21.97 -4.36 -22.09
C LEU A 333 -20.72 -3.70 -21.49
N VAL A 334 -20.12 -4.31 -20.47
CA VAL A 334 -19.00 -3.71 -19.72
C VAL A 334 -17.83 -4.69 -19.64
N GLN A 335 -16.68 -4.25 -20.12
CA GLN A 335 -15.40 -4.95 -19.92
C GLN A 335 -14.56 -4.17 -18.91
N ALA A 336 -14.46 -4.68 -17.69
CA ALA A 336 -13.67 -4.08 -16.62
C ALA A 336 -12.44 -4.95 -16.31
N ARG A 337 -11.26 -4.32 -16.29
CA ARG A 337 -10.00 -4.94 -15.88
C ARG A 337 -9.26 -4.01 -14.94
N VAL A 338 -8.55 -4.55 -13.96
CA VAL A 338 -7.77 -3.80 -12.98
C VAL A 338 -6.33 -4.20 -13.05
N ARG A 339 -5.44 -3.23 -12.82
CA ARG A 339 -4.02 -3.46 -12.63
C ARG A 339 -3.54 -2.73 -11.39
N VAL A 340 -2.72 -3.43 -10.61
CA VAL A 340 -1.90 -2.86 -9.55
C VAL A 340 -0.59 -2.39 -10.18
N ILE A 341 -0.30 -1.09 -10.08
CA ILE A 341 0.92 -0.47 -10.63
C ILE A 341 2.07 -0.68 -9.65
N ASP A 342 1.90 -0.19 -8.43
CA ASP A 342 2.86 -0.36 -7.33
C ASP A 342 2.25 -1.28 -6.26
N PRO A 343 3.02 -2.19 -5.64
CA PRO A 343 2.51 -3.04 -4.59
C PRO A 343 2.41 -2.32 -3.23
N PRO A 344 1.55 -2.80 -2.31
CA PRO A 344 1.57 -2.33 -0.93
C PRO A 344 2.93 -2.60 -0.28
N GLN A 345 3.30 -1.76 0.69
CA GLN A 345 4.54 -1.91 1.44
C GLN A 345 4.29 -1.94 2.95
N ILE A 346 5.12 -2.69 3.66
CA ILE A 346 5.21 -2.68 5.13
C ILE A 346 6.46 -1.87 5.49
N ALA A 347 6.28 -0.76 6.18
CA ALA A 347 7.39 0.07 6.65
C ALA A 347 7.95 -0.50 7.94
N ILE A 348 9.28 -0.57 8.01
CA ILE A 348 9.98 -1.04 9.19
C ILE A 348 11.22 -0.18 9.43
N GLY A 349 11.29 0.49 10.57
CA GLY A 349 12.41 1.37 10.89
C GLY A 349 12.09 2.39 11.97
N GLY A 350 13.04 3.32 12.18
CA GLY A 350 12.88 4.45 13.09
C GLY A 350 12.13 5.63 12.44
N PRO A 351 11.99 6.77 13.17
CA PRO A 351 11.34 7.96 12.66
C PRO A 351 11.86 8.38 11.28
N GLY A 352 10.95 8.71 10.36
CA GLY A 352 11.25 9.04 8.97
C GLY A 352 11.12 7.88 7.98
N VAL A 353 10.95 6.63 8.44
CA VAL A 353 10.60 5.51 7.54
C VAL A 353 9.20 5.72 6.95
N SER A 354 9.07 5.53 5.65
CA SER A 354 7.82 5.70 4.89
C SER A 354 7.39 4.40 4.23
N ALA A 355 6.10 4.07 4.29
CA ALA A 355 5.46 3.06 3.46
C ALA A 355 4.38 3.69 2.60
N VAL A 356 4.07 3.03 1.49
CA VAL A 356 3.15 3.57 0.50
C VAL A 356 2.07 2.58 0.15
N THR A 357 0.89 3.13 -0.16
CA THR A 357 -0.22 2.34 -0.66
C THR A 357 0.04 1.94 -2.11
N PRO A 358 -0.56 0.84 -2.56
CA PRO A 358 -0.52 0.48 -3.96
C PRO A 358 -1.28 1.49 -4.80
N GLN A 359 -0.71 1.83 -5.95
CA GLN A 359 -1.41 2.60 -6.98
C GLN A 359 -2.25 1.66 -7.84
N ILE A 360 -3.53 1.99 -8.02
CA ILE A 360 -4.49 1.14 -8.74
C ILE A 360 -4.96 1.86 -9.99
N ARG A 361 -4.99 1.14 -11.11
CA ARG A 361 -5.64 1.60 -12.34
C ARG A 361 -6.75 0.64 -12.74
N VAL A 362 -7.95 1.19 -12.88
CA VAL A 362 -9.13 0.49 -13.37
C VAL A 362 -9.36 0.91 -14.82
N TYR A 363 -9.46 -0.07 -15.70
CA TYR A 363 -9.86 0.07 -17.09
C TYR A 363 -11.28 -0.42 -17.25
N ALA A 364 -12.21 0.46 -17.60
CA ALA A 364 -13.59 0.11 -17.89
C ALA A 364 -13.94 0.54 -19.31
N ARG A 365 -14.32 -0.42 -20.15
CA ARG A 365 -14.83 -0.14 -21.49
C ARG A 365 -16.29 -0.53 -21.56
N VAL A 366 -17.16 0.46 -21.75
CA VAL A 366 -18.61 0.23 -21.88
C VAL A 366 -18.98 0.33 -23.34
N GLY A 367 -19.54 -0.72 -23.92
CA GLY A 367 -19.92 -0.69 -25.33
C GLY A 367 -20.94 -1.72 -25.75
N THR A 368 -21.69 -1.39 -26.81
CA THR A 368 -22.82 -2.21 -27.29
C THR A 368 -22.40 -3.35 -28.20
N THR A 369 -21.15 -3.36 -28.69
CA THR A 369 -20.64 -4.37 -29.62
C THR A 369 -20.51 -5.76 -29.00
N GLY A 370 -20.37 -5.85 -27.68
CA GLY A 370 -20.28 -7.11 -26.94
C GLY A 370 -21.63 -7.73 -26.53
N VAL A 371 -22.74 -7.01 -26.74
CA VAL A 371 -24.07 -7.45 -26.30
C VAL A 371 -24.68 -8.44 -27.31
N PRO A 372 -25.00 -9.69 -26.91
CA PRO A 372 -25.60 -10.68 -27.81
C PRO A 372 -26.93 -10.20 -28.38
N LEU A 373 -27.18 -10.45 -29.68
CA LEU A 373 -28.40 -10.10 -30.44
C LEU A 373 -28.67 -8.59 -30.62
N LEU A 374 -28.64 -7.80 -29.55
CA LEU A 374 -28.89 -6.35 -29.59
C LEU A 374 -27.72 -5.57 -30.20
N GLY A 375 -26.48 -5.99 -29.96
CA GLY A 375 -25.29 -5.33 -30.53
C GLY A 375 -25.27 -5.34 -32.05
N GLY A 376 -25.58 -6.49 -32.67
CA GLY A 376 -25.64 -6.61 -34.13
C GLY A 376 -26.80 -5.82 -34.75
N LEU A 377 -27.97 -5.79 -34.09
CA LEU A 377 -29.10 -4.98 -34.55
C LEU A 377 -28.78 -3.48 -34.49
N LEU A 378 -28.21 -3.02 -33.37
CA LEU A 378 -27.81 -1.62 -33.23
C LEU A 378 -26.71 -1.24 -34.23
N ASP A 379 -25.73 -2.12 -34.47
CA ASP A 379 -24.66 -1.89 -35.44
C ASP A 379 -25.20 -1.82 -36.88
N THR A 380 -26.16 -2.69 -37.26
CA THR A 380 -26.85 -2.59 -38.56
C THR A 380 -27.65 -1.31 -38.74
N LEU A 381 -28.14 -0.73 -37.64
CA LEU A 381 -28.77 0.58 -37.63
C LEU A 381 -27.73 1.71 -37.64
N GLY A 382 -26.42 1.45 -37.53
CA GLY A 382 -25.35 2.45 -37.41
C GLY A 382 -25.24 3.06 -36.00
N THR A 383 -25.89 2.44 -35.01
CA THR A 383 -25.91 2.90 -33.62
C THR A 383 -24.89 2.11 -32.80
N ARG A 384 -23.83 2.78 -32.34
CA ARG A 384 -22.76 2.15 -31.55
C ARG A 384 -22.41 3.01 -30.34
N ILE A 385 -22.07 2.37 -29.24
CA ILE A 385 -21.59 3.08 -28.05
C ILE A 385 -20.27 2.46 -27.63
N ASP A 386 -19.28 3.30 -27.33
CA ASP A 386 -17.94 2.90 -26.92
C ASP A 386 -17.34 3.94 -25.97
N LEU A 387 -17.50 3.74 -24.67
CA LEU A 387 -16.97 4.59 -23.61
C LEU A 387 -15.74 3.93 -22.97
N PRO A 388 -14.52 4.28 -23.41
CA PRO A 388 -13.28 3.95 -22.71
C PRO A 388 -13.08 4.88 -21.50
N VAL A 389 -13.04 4.29 -20.30
CA VAL A 389 -12.88 5.00 -19.03
C VAL A 389 -11.70 4.42 -18.25
N ILE A 390 -10.80 5.28 -17.80
CA ILE A 390 -9.71 4.94 -16.89
C ILE A 390 -9.95 5.66 -15.57
N ILE A 391 -9.85 4.91 -14.47
CA ILE A 391 -9.85 5.46 -13.11
C ILE A 391 -8.48 5.17 -12.51
N GLU A 392 -7.78 6.21 -12.09
CA GLU A 392 -6.49 6.11 -11.41
C GLU A 392 -6.65 6.58 -9.98
N VAL A 393 -6.25 5.73 -9.04
CA VAL A 393 -6.12 6.07 -7.64
C VAL A 393 -4.64 6.18 -7.35
N GLY A 394 -4.21 7.36 -6.92
CA GLY A 394 -2.81 7.66 -6.67
C GLY A 394 -2.21 6.84 -5.52
N ARG A 395 -0.91 7.06 -5.33
CA ARG A 395 -0.12 6.47 -4.25
C ARG A 395 -0.19 7.37 -3.02
N SER A 396 -0.75 6.86 -1.93
CA SER A 396 -0.71 7.51 -0.62
C SER A 396 0.56 7.09 0.11
N GLU A 397 1.09 7.97 0.96
CA GLU A 397 2.33 7.76 1.69
C GLU A 397 2.06 7.92 3.19
N ALA A 398 2.56 7.00 4.00
CA ALA A 398 2.54 7.16 5.44
C ALA A 398 3.95 7.07 6.01
N THR A 399 4.32 8.04 6.84
CA THR A 399 5.66 8.20 7.41
C THR A 399 5.58 8.14 8.92
N LEU A 400 6.49 7.39 9.55
CA LEU A 400 6.62 7.35 11.00
C LEU A 400 7.13 8.71 11.50
N ALA A 401 6.28 9.46 12.18
CA ALA A 401 6.64 10.76 12.71
C ALA A 401 7.37 10.62 14.06
N ARG A 402 6.78 9.87 15.00
CA ARG A 402 7.30 9.72 16.36
C ARG A 402 6.99 8.32 16.91
N VAL A 403 7.90 7.79 17.72
CA VAL A 403 7.76 6.49 18.38
C VAL A 403 8.58 6.48 19.66
N CYS A 404 8.06 5.89 20.74
CA CYS A 404 8.76 5.74 22.02
C CYS A 404 9.28 7.05 22.62
N GLU A 405 8.57 8.16 22.38
CA GLU A 405 8.91 9.49 22.89
C GLU A 405 7.69 10.08 23.62
N ALA A 406 7.89 10.65 24.82
CA ALA A 406 6.79 11.29 25.56
C ALA A 406 6.12 12.40 24.71
N PRO A 407 4.78 12.51 24.69
CA PRO A 407 3.79 11.86 25.56
C PRO A 407 3.28 10.49 25.08
N LEU A 408 3.83 9.90 24.01
CA LEU A 408 3.38 8.60 23.49
C LEU A 408 3.71 7.48 24.48
N ALA A 409 2.78 6.54 24.64
CA ALA A 409 3.07 5.30 25.34
C ALA A 409 4.07 4.43 24.54
N ARG A 410 4.72 3.46 25.18
CA ARG A 410 5.76 2.62 24.54
C ARG A 410 5.25 1.68 23.47
N ASP A 411 3.97 1.43 23.45
CA ASP A 411 3.27 0.68 22.43
C ASP A 411 2.65 1.61 21.38
N GLN A 412 2.85 2.93 21.47
CA GLN A 412 2.26 3.89 20.55
C GLN A 412 3.27 4.46 19.55
N ALA A 413 2.76 4.74 18.36
CA ALA A 413 3.46 5.45 17.32
C ALA A 413 2.54 6.48 16.67
N GLU A 414 3.13 7.62 16.31
CA GLU A 414 2.47 8.68 15.55
C GLU A 414 2.90 8.56 14.08
N ILE A 415 1.91 8.40 13.19
CA ILE A 415 2.12 8.18 11.76
C ILE A 415 1.43 9.32 11.01
N ARG A 416 2.20 10.01 10.19
CA ARG A 416 1.71 11.04 9.27
C ARG A 416 1.30 10.38 7.96
N VAL A 417 0.09 10.64 7.49
CA VAL A 417 -0.49 10.03 6.29
C VAL A 417 -0.82 11.11 5.29
N GLN A 418 -0.11 11.09 4.16
CA GLN A 418 -0.41 11.89 2.98
C GLN A 418 -1.27 11.06 2.03
N SER A 419 -2.55 11.40 1.97
CA SER A 419 -3.53 10.71 1.12
C SER A 419 -3.46 11.22 -0.31
N SER A 420 -3.61 10.30 -1.27
CA SER A 420 -3.45 10.58 -2.70
C SER A 420 -4.73 11.05 -3.38
N ALA A 421 -4.55 11.87 -4.42
CA ALA A 421 -5.61 12.22 -5.35
C ALA A 421 -6.07 10.98 -6.17
N ALA A 422 -7.32 11.02 -6.62
CA ALA A 422 -7.86 10.09 -7.61
C ALA A 422 -8.35 10.88 -8.82
N SER A 423 -8.15 10.35 -10.02
CA SER A 423 -8.56 10.98 -11.27
C SER A 423 -9.37 10.01 -12.12
N ILE A 424 -10.35 10.54 -12.85
CA ILE A 424 -11.12 9.80 -13.84
C ILE A 424 -10.93 10.43 -15.21
N CYS A 425 -10.68 9.59 -16.20
CA CYS A 425 -10.46 10.01 -17.57
C CYS A 425 -11.32 9.20 -18.53
N LEU A 426 -11.87 9.87 -19.52
CA LEU A 426 -12.66 9.26 -20.57
C LEU A 426 -12.19 9.82 -21.91
N GLY A 427 -12.00 8.96 -22.91
CA GLY A 427 -11.61 9.39 -24.24
C GLY A 427 -10.64 8.45 -24.95
N GLY A 428 -9.95 8.99 -25.93
CA GLY A 428 -9.07 8.26 -26.82
C GLY A 428 -7.69 8.18 -26.20
N PHE A 429 -7.25 6.97 -25.88
CA PHE A 429 -5.94 6.75 -25.29
C PHE A 429 -4.89 6.40 -26.36
N PRO A 430 -3.59 6.69 -26.12
CA PRO A 430 -2.54 6.56 -27.13
C PRO A 430 -2.49 5.19 -27.83
N ARG A 431 -2.74 4.09 -27.10
CA ARG A 431 -2.71 2.74 -27.68
C ARG A 431 -4.00 2.33 -28.38
N MET A 432 -5.06 3.12 -28.34
CA MET A 432 -6.33 2.80 -29.03
C MET A 432 -6.32 3.14 -30.53
N ALA A 433 -5.24 3.71 -31.05
CA ALA A 433 -5.12 4.07 -32.46
C ALA A 433 -5.18 2.83 -33.38
N ALA A 434 -5.49 3.07 -34.66
CA ALA A 434 -5.53 2.01 -35.67
C ALA A 434 -4.19 1.25 -35.71
N GLY A 435 -4.25 -0.09 -35.64
CA GLY A 435 -3.07 -0.97 -35.68
C GLY A 435 -2.77 -1.74 -34.40
N PHE A 436 -3.39 -1.40 -33.26
CA PHE A 436 -3.07 -2.02 -31.97
C PHE A 436 -4.00 -3.15 -31.47
N GLY A 437 -5.05 -3.51 -32.22
CA GLY A 437 -5.99 -4.59 -31.82
C GLY A 437 -6.95 -4.20 -30.68
N PRO A 438 -7.95 -5.04 -30.38
CA PRO A 438 -9.05 -4.70 -29.47
C PRO A 438 -8.64 -4.59 -27.99
N ASP A 439 -7.60 -5.30 -27.55
CA ASP A 439 -7.09 -5.28 -26.17
C ASP A 439 -6.16 -4.10 -25.85
N SER A 440 -5.82 -3.29 -26.84
CA SER A 440 -4.88 -2.18 -26.71
C SER A 440 -5.28 -1.09 -25.72
N PHE A 441 -6.58 -0.94 -25.46
CA PHE A 441 -7.12 -0.08 -24.42
C PHE A 441 -6.54 -0.43 -23.03
N PHE A 442 -6.30 -1.70 -22.77
CA PHE A 442 -5.81 -2.20 -21.50
C PHE A 442 -4.29 -2.07 -21.32
N SER A 443 -3.58 -1.41 -22.23
CA SER A 443 -2.14 -1.17 -22.10
C SER A 443 -1.81 -0.23 -20.94
N ASP A 444 -0.72 -0.55 -20.26
CA ASP A 444 -0.02 0.26 -19.26
C ASP A 444 0.36 1.67 -19.70
N GLN A 445 0.53 1.90 -20.99
CA GLN A 445 0.81 3.22 -21.55
C GLN A 445 -0.41 4.14 -21.62
N ASN A 446 -1.62 3.60 -21.46
CA ASN A 446 -2.82 4.42 -21.35
C ASN A 446 -2.98 4.85 -19.87
N THR A 447 -2.88 6.16 -19.62
CA THR A 447 -2.93 6.77 -18.28
C THR A 447 -3.84 8.00 -18.28
N CYS A 448 -4.23 8.46 -17.09
CA CYS A 448 -4.95 9.72 -16.90
C CYS A 448 -4.07 10.97 -17.04
N ASP A 449 -2.78 10.86 -16.71
CA ASP A 449 -1.80 11.94 -16.81
C ASP A 449 -1.33 12.22 -18.25
N GLY A 450 -1.68 11.36 -19.20
CA GLY A 450 -1.32 11.49 -20.62
C GLY A 450 -2.28 12.37 -21.41
N THR A 451 -1.96 12.59 -22.70
CA THR A 451 -2.88 13.26 -23.64
C THR A 451 -4.08 12.36 -23.93
N VAL A 452 -5.20 12.62 -23.26
CA VAL A 452 -6.50 12.01 -23.55
C VAL A 452 -7.13 12.73 -24.75
N ALA A 453 -7.18 12.05 -25.90
CA ALA A 453 -7.75 12.60 -27.12
C ALA A 453 -9.28 12.45 -27.14
N ARG A 454 -9.95 13.14 -28.06
CA ARG A 454 -11.40 12.96 -28.29
C ARG A 454 -11.69 11.61 -28.93
N HIS A 455 -12.52 10.79 -28.28
CA HIS A 455 -12.98 9.49 -28.81
C HIS A 455 -14.44 9.53 -29.24
N PRO A 456 -14.85 8.87 -30.34
CA PRO A 456 -16.25 8.69 -30.69
C PRO A 456 -16.96 7.80 -29.66
N VAL A 457 -17.57 8.43 -28.65
CA VAL A 457 -18.25 7.75 -27.55
C VAL A 457 -19.60 7.15 -27.94
N ALA A 458 -20.29 7.79 -28.89
CA ALA A 458 -21.56 7.30 -29.41
C ALA A 458 -21.66 7.61 -30.91
N SER A 459 -22.22 6.68 -31.67
CA SER A 459 -22.77 6.88 -33.00
C SER A 459 -24.26 6.61 -32.93
N VAL A 460 -25.09 7.50 -33.44
CA VAL A 460 -26.53 7.25 -33.59
C VAL A 460 -26.85 7.21 -35.08
N LEU A 461 -27.41 6.09 -35.54
CA LEU A 461 -27.86 5.90 -36.91
C LEU A 461 -26.79 6.09 -38.02
N GLY A 462 -25.50 5.97 -37.67
CA GLY A 462 -24.36 6.22 -38.56
C GLY A 462 -24.20 7.68 -39.00
N LEU A 463 -25.03 8.56 -38.44
CA LEU A 463 -25.14 9.98 -38.74
C LEU A 463 -24.47 10.80 -37.63
N LEU A 464 -24.91 10.47 -36.43
CA LEU A 464 -24.64 11.06 -35.14
C LEU A 464 -23.34 10.63 -34.46
N THR A 465 -22.15 10.97 -34.93
CA THR A 465 -20.94 10.67 -34.13
C THR A 465 -20.71 11.76 -33.08
N VAL A 466 -20.83 11.39 -31.82
CA VAL A 466 -20.47 12.21 -30.66
C VAL A 466 -19.04 11.86 -30.26
N ARG A 467 -18.16 12.85 -30.28
CA ARG A 467 -16.78 12.71 -29.80
C ARG A 467 -16.61 13.48 -28.50
N SER A 468 -16.02 12.84 -27.50
CA SER A 468 -15.77 13.51 -26.22
C SER A 468 -14.47 13.07 -25.58
N HIS A 469 -14.00 13.91 -24.66
CA HIS A 469 -12.94 13.59 -23.72
C HIS A 469 -13.26 14.23 -22.37
N LEU A 470 -12.76 13.63 -21.30
CA LEU A 470 -12.92 14.11 -19.94
C LEU A 470 -11.66 13.78 -19.15
N ASN A 471 -11.20 14.72 -18.33
CA ASN A 471 -10.19 14.48 -17.32
C ASN A 471 -10.61 15.27 -16.07
N LEU A 472 -11.07 14.57 -15.05
CA LEU A 472 -11.55 15.17 -13.81
C LEU A 472 -10.72 14.66 -12.62
N PRO A 473 -10.14 15.56 -11.82
CA PRO A 473 -9.69 15.19 -10.48
C PRO A 473 -10.92 14.92 -9.61
N VAL A 474 -11.03 13.71 -9.07
CA VAL A 474 -12.15 13.26 -8.23
C VAL A 474 -11.87 13.52 -6.77
N LEU A 475 -10.61 13.44 -6.34
CA LEU A 475 -10.19 13.66 -4.96
C LEU A 475 -8.93 14.53 -4.91
N GLN A 476 -8.87 15.46 -3.96
CA GLN A 476 -7.65 16.22 -3.67
C GLN A 476 -6.81 15.48 -2.64
N SER A 477 -5.49 15.71 -2.67
CA SER A 477 -4.58 15.18 -1.66
C SER A 477 -4.81 15.87 -0.32
N GLY A 478 -4.73 15.11 0.77
CA GLY A 478 -4.82 15.62 2.14
C GLY A 478 -3.69 15.07 3.00
N GLU A 479 -3.34 15.76 4.07
CA GLU A 479 -2.38 15.30 5.07
C GLU A 479 -3.10 15.23 6.43
N ASP A 480 -2.94 14.12 7.12
CA ASP A 480 -3.45 13.91 8.48
C ASP A 480 -2.41 13.16 9.31
N THR A 481 -2.51 13.25 10.64
CA THR A 481 -1.60 12.55 11.56
C THR A 481 -2.39 11.73 12.57
N VAL A 482 -2.07 10.44 12.66
CA VAL A 482 -2.80 9.48 13.48
C VAL A 482 -1.86 8.87 14.52
N THR A 483 -2.34 8.77 15.75
CA THR A 483 -1.67 8.00 16.80
C THR A 483 -2.28 6.60 16.87
N LEU A 484 -1.44 5.57 16.71
CA LEU A 484 -1.82 4.16 16.77
C LEU A 484 -1.18 3.46 17.96
N THR A 485 -1.85 2.43 18.47
CA THR A 485 -1.33 1.55 19.53
C THR A 485 -1.07 0.16 18.95
N ALA A 486 0.09 -0.41 19.25
CA ALA A 486 0.48 -1.73 18.80
C ALA A 486 -0.38 -2.80 19.48
N PRO A 487 -0.74 -3.89 18.76
CA PRO A 487 -1.57 -4.94 19.33
C PRO A 487 -0.85 -5.68 20.46
N ALA A 488 -1.60 -5.99 21.53
CA ALA A 488 -1.12 -6.92 22.55
C ALA A 488 -0.91 -8.33 21.94
N PRO A 489 -0.05 -9.18 22.53
CA PRO A 489 0.15 -10.53 22.05
C PRO A 489 -1.17 -11.30 21.91
N GLY A 490 -1.45 -11.81 20.70
CA GLY A 490 -2.67 -12.57 20.39
C GLY A 490 -3.90 -11.73 20.00
N GLN A 491 -3.77 -10.41 19.85
CA GLN A 491 -4.83 -9.54 19.32
C GLN A 491 -4.51 -9.07 17.89
N PRO A 492 -5.54 -8.90 17.02
CA PRO A 492 -5.34 -8.31 15.70
C PRO A 492 -4.98 -6.83 15.82
N PRO A 493 -4.18 -6.28 14.88
CA PRO A 493 -3.85 -4.87 14.87
C PRO A 493 -5.09 -4.01 14.58
N THR A 494 -5.15 -2.84 15.21
CA THR A 494 -6.23 -1.87 14.97
C THR A 494 -5.97 -1.13 13.66
N VAL A 495 -6.94 -1.19 12.74
CA VAL A 495 -6.89 -0.45 11.48
C VAL A 495 -7.58 0.90 11.66
N VAL A 496 -6.87 1.99 11.39
CA VAL A 496 -7.46 3.33 11.34
C VAL A 496 -7.48 3.82 9.89
N THR A 497 -8.63 4.33 9.49
CA THR A 497 -8.84 4.86 8.14
C THR A 497 -8.68 6.37 8.15
N VAL A 498 -7.74 6.87 7.36
CA VAL A 498 -7.54 8.30 7.11
C VAL A 498 -8.29 8.69 5.86
N THR A 499 -9.05 9.78 5.95
CA THR A 499 -9.84 10.35 4.86
C THR A 499 -9.24 11.69 4.42
N PRO A 500 -9.07 11.95 3.11
CA PRO A 500 -8.73 13.28 2.63
C PRO A 500 -9.78 14.32 3.06
N ASN A 501 -9.34 15.55 3.31
CA ASN A 501 -10.22 16.70 3.53
C ASN A 501 -11.07 16.98 2.26
N ASP A 502 -12.30 17.48 2.43
CA ASP A 502 -13.28 17.81 1.37
C ASP A 502 -13.88 16.64 0.56
N ASN A 503 -14.01 15.46 1.20
CA ASN A 503 -14.44 14.25 0.51
C ASN A 503 -15.84 14.34 -0.14
N LEU A 504 -15.95 13.91 -1.41
CA LEU A 504 -17.22 13.59 -2.05
C LEU A 504 -17.90 12.43 -1.28
N ASP A 505 -19.21 12.53 -1.07
CA ASP A 505 -20.01 11.43 -0.49
C ASP A 505 -19.91 10.20 -1.40
N LEU A 506 -19.11 9.21 -0.98
CA LEU A 506 -18.85 7.98 -1.71
C LEU A 506 -20.13 7.21 -2.03
N ASN A 507 -21.17 7.33 -1.20
CA ASN A 507 -22.49 6.71 -1.46
C ASN A 507 -23.19 7.33 -2.68
N ARG A 508 -22.84 8.59 -2.99
CA ARG A 508 -23.36 9.37 -4.12
C ARG A 508 -22.32 9.58 -5.22
N LEU A 509 -21.11 9.05 -5.09
CA LEU A 509 -20.04 9.25 -6.05
C LEU A 509 -20.40 8.68 -7.43
N GLY A 510 -21.07 7.54 -7.50
CA GLY A 510 -21.58 7.00 -8.77
C GLY A 510 -22.57 7.94 -9.47
N GLN A 511 -23.44 8.61 -8.70
CA GLN A 511 -24.39 9.61 -9.22
C GLN A 511 -23.66 10.92 -9.59
N THR A 512 -22.79 11.40 -8.72
CA THR A 512 -22.02 12.65 -8.91
C THR A 512 -21.07 12.54 -10.09
N LEU A 513 -20.41 11.39 -10.26
CA LEU A 513 -19.57 11.11 -11.43
C LEU A 513 -20.42 10.95 -12.68
N ALA A 514 -21.56 10.25 -12.63
CA ALA A 514 -22.44 10.17 -13.79
C ALA A 514 -22.99 11.56 -14.19
N GLU A 515 -23.24 12.43 -13.22
CA GLU A 515 -23.67 13.82 -13.42
C GLU A 515 -22.53 14.70 -13.95
N GLN A 516 -21.30 14.57 -13.44
CA GLN A 516 -20.14 15.32 -13.93
C GLN A 516 -19.63 14.82 -15.28
N VAL A 517 -19.65 13.51 -15.51
CA VAL A 517 -19.36 12.90 -16.82
C VAL A 517 -20.45 13.32 -17.80
N GLY A 518 -21.72 13.23 -17.42
CA GLY A 518 -22.85 13.68 -18.24
C GLY A 518 -22.82 15.17 -18.54
N GLY A 519 -22.53 16.00 -17.53
CA GLY A 519 -22.38 17.45 -17.65
C GLY A 519 -21.14 17.86 -18.45
N GLY A 520 -20.02 17.14 -18.30
CA GLY A 520 -18.81 17.31 -19.10
C GLY A 520 -19.05 16.94 -20.56
N LEU A 521 -19.69 15.79 -20.83
CA LEU A 521 -20.12 15.39 -22.16
C LEU A 521 -21.07 16.42 -22.79
N LEU A 522 -22.05 16.93 -22.04
CA LEU A 522 -22.96 17.97 -22.54
C LEU A 522 -22.27 19.30 -22.76
N GLY A 523 -21.42 19.74 -21.83
CA GLY A 523 -20.65 20.97 -21.97
C GLY A 523 -19.72 20.92 -23.16
N ASP A 524 -19.12 19.76 -23.42
CA ASP A 524 -18.27 19.50 -24.58
C ASP A 524 -19.07 19.47 -25.89
N LEU A 525 -20.24 18.84 -25.89
CA LEU A 525 -21.20 18.83 -27.02
C LEU A 525 -21.74 20.23 -27.36
N LEU A 526 -22.00 21.07 -26.35
CA LEU A 526 -22.58 22.41 -26.49
C LEU A 526 -21.51 23.48 -26.77
N GLY A 527 -20.28 23.28 -26.28
CA GLY A 527 -19.16 24.21 -26.43
C GLY A 527 -18.49 24.15 -27.81
N ASP A 528 -18.55 23.00 -28.50
CA ASP A 528 -17.98 22.83 -29.84
C ASP A 528 -18.89 21.98 -30.77
N PRO A 529 -19.93 22.59 -31.35
CA PRO A 529 -20.90 21.88 -32.20
C PRO A 529 -20.30 21.33 -33.50
N ALA A 530 -19.09 21.77 -33.92
CA ALA A 530 -18.40 21.22 -35.08
C ALA A 530 -17.90 19.78 -34.86
N ASN A 531 -17.67 19.39 -33.60
CA ASN A 531 -17.21 18.05 -33.22
C ASN A 531 -18.35 17.04 -33.00
N THR A 532 -19.58 17.55 -32.95
CA THR A 532 -20.78 16.72 -33.03
C THR A 532 -21.01 16.45 -34.52
N GLY A 533 -21.28 15.21 -34.92
CA GLY A 533 -21.61 14.87 -36.32
C GLY A 533 -22.83 15.60 -36.90
N LEU A 534 -23.39 16.60 -36.20
CA LEU A 534 -24.44 17.52 -36.62
C LEU A 534 -24.12 18.25 -37.92
N GLN A 535 -22.83 18.46 -38.24
CA GLN A 535 -22.42 19.07 -39.50
C GLN A 535 -22.21 18.05 -40.65
N GLY A 536 -22.35 16.74 -40.41
CA GLY A 536 -22.19 15.71 -41.42
C GLY A 536 -23.39 15.61 -42.37
N GLY A 537 -23.16 15.82 -43.68
CA GLY A 537 -24.16 15.71 -44.74
C GLY A 537 -24.81 17.04 -45.14
N THR A 538 -25.30 17.14 -46.38
CA THR A 538 -26.01 18.34 -46.85
C THR A 538 -27.33 18.51 -46.07
N LEU A 539 -27.86 19.74 -46.00
CA LEU A 539 -29.16 20.01 -45.38
C LEU A 539 -30.28 19.10 -45.95
N GLU A 540 -30.20 18.80 -47.25
CA GLU A 540 -31.08 17.86 -47.93
C GLU A 540 -30.97 16.42 -47.40
N GLU A 541 -29.75 15.95 -47.13
CA GLU A 541 -29.51 14.61 -46.58
C GLU A 541 -30.19 14.44 -45.22
N ARG A 542 -30.09 15.45 -44.36
CA ARG A 542 -30.71 15.47 -43.01
C ARG A 542 -32.24 15.46 -43.09
N VAL A 543 -32.80 16.29 -43.97
CA VAL A 543 -34.24 16.43 -44.16
C VAL A 543 -34.85 15.17 -44.79
N ASN A 544 -34.17 14.58 -45.77
CA ASN A 544 -34.63 13.37 -46.44
C ASN A 544 -34.67 12.15 -45.50
N ARG A 545 -33.76 12.07 -44.53
CA ARG A 545 -33.74 10.99 -43.53
C ARG A 545 -34.79 11.16 -42.43
N LEU A 546 -35.06 12.39 -41.96
CA LEU A 546 -36.13 12.66 -40.99
C LEU A 546 -37.52 12.39 -41.55
N LEU A 547 -37.72 12.73 -42.82
CA LEU A 547 -38.93 12.36 -43.55
C LEU A 547 -39.00 10.85 -43.79
N GLY A 548 -37.91 10.11 -43.66
CA GLY A 548 -37.88 8.66 -43.86
C GLY A 548 -37.98 8.25 -45.34
N PRO A 549 -37.91 6.93 -45.61
CA PRO A 549 -37.81 6.39 -46.96
C PRO A 549 -39.13 6.38 -47.74
N THR A 550 -40.27 6.73 -47.11
CA THR A 550 -41.58 6.66 -47.76
C THR A 550 -41.76 7.80 -48.76
N PRO A 551 -42.51 7.58 -49.87
CA PRO A 551 -42.71 8.59 -50.90
C PRO A 551 -43.35 9.90 -50.40
N ALA A 552 -44.17 9.83 -49.33
CA ALA A 552 -44.84 10.97 -48.69
C ALA A 552 -44.12 11.52 -47.45
N GLY A 553 -43.09 10.79 -47.00
CA GLY A 553 -42.43 10.99 -45.72
C GLY A 553 -43.32 10.76 -44.48
N ARG A 554 -42.69 10.67 -43.31
CA ARG A 554 -43.34 10.68 -41.98
C ARG A 554 -44.17 11.95 -41.78
N SER A 555 -45.11 11.94 -40.83
CA SER A 555 -45.88 13.15 -40.51
C SER A 555 -45.04 14.14 -39.70
N LEU A 556 -45.28 15.43 -39.89
CA LEU A 556 -44.64 16.50 -39.11
C LEU A 556 -45.01 16.38 -37.63
N THR A 557 -46.20 15.90 -37.30
CA THR A 557 -46.67 15.61 -35.94
C THR A 557 -45.93 14.45 -35.30
N GLU A 558 -45.61 13.40 -36.06
CA GLU A 558 -44.84 12.26 -35.55
C GLU A 558 -43.38 12.67 -35.31
N ILE A 559 -42.78 13.40 -36.25
CA ILE A 559 -41.45 14.00 -36.10
C ILE A 559 -41.43 15.00 -34.93
N ALA A 560 -42.45 15.85 -34.81
CA ALA A 560 -42.59 16.84 -33.74
C ALA A 560 -42.82 16.22 -32.37
N ALA A 561 -43.65 15.17 -32.26
CA ALA A 561 -43.88 14.48 -31.00
C ALA A 561 -42.59 13.81 -30.49
N GLU A 562 -41.79 13.24 -31.40
CA GLU A 562 -40.49 12.65 -31.08
C GLU A 562 -39.49 13.72 -30.61
N MET A 563 -39.47 14.90 -31.24
CA MET A 563 -38.65 16.04 -30.81
C MET A 563 -39.14 16.71 -29.52
N ARG A 564 -40.46 16.77 -29.25
CA ARG A 564 -41.01 17.32 -28.01
C ARG A 564 -40.62 16.48 -26.81
N TYR A 565 -40.73 15.15 -26.92
CA TYR A 565 -40.26 14.22 -25.90
C TYR A 565 -38.75 14.40 -25.65
N SER A 566 -37.97 14.55 -26.73
CA SER A 566 -36.54 14.87 -26.70
C SER A 566 -36.25 16.11 -25.85
N ASN A 567 -37.02 17.19 -26.05
CA ASN A 567 -36.87 18.46 -25.34
C ASN A 567 -37.27 18.42 -23.87
N GLU A 568 -38.41 17.81 -23.54
CA GLU A 568 -38.86 17.69 -22.15
C GLU A 568 -37.88 16.82 -21.35
N ALA A 569 -37.37 15.75 -21.96
CA ALA A 569 -36.32 14.91 -21.39
C ALA A 569 -35.00 15.67 -21.22
N LEU A 570 -34.55 16.41 -22.25
CA LEU A 570 -33.35 17.27 -22.19
C LEU A 570 -33.46 18.33 -21.10
N ALA A 571 -34.59 19.04 -21.00
CA ALA A 571 -34.79 20.10 -20.02
C ALA A 571 -34.83 19.55 -18.58
N ALA A 572 -35.46 18.38 -18.38
CA ALA A 572 -35.46 17.70 -17.09
C ALA A 572 -34.06 17.22 -16.70
N ARG A 573 -33.29 16.67 -17.66
CA ARG A 573 -31.92 16.17 -17.41
C ARG A 573 -30.89 17.28 -17.26
N ALA A 574 -31.02 18.36 -18.02
CA ALA A 574 -30.16 19.53 -17.90
C ALA A 574 -30.27 20.17 -16.51
N LYS A 575 -31.48 20.21 -15.93
CA LYS A 575 -31.69 20.62 -14.52
C LYS A 575 -30.98 19.70 -13.52
N GLN A 576 -30.75 18.45 -13.89
CA GLN A 576 -30.09 17.44 -13.07
C GLN A 576 -28.56 17.47 -13.22
N TRP A 577 -28.04 17.85 -14.40
CA TRP A 577 -26.61 17.80 -14.73
C TRP A 577 -25.87 19.13 -14.70
N ALA A 578 -26.56 20.28 -14.68
CA ALA A 578 -25.91 21.56 -14.97
C ALA A 578 -25.76 22.51 -13.76
N SER A 579 -24.56 23.09 -13.68
CA SER A 579 -24.26 24.33 -12.96
C SER A 579 -24.47 25.56 -13.86
N GLY A 580 -25.31 26.50 -13.42
CA GLY A 580 -25.32 27.93 -13.78
C GLY A 580 -25.51 28.33 -15.25
N ASN A 581 -24.45 28.22 -16.06
CA ASN A 581 -24.38 28.84 -17.39
C ASN A 581 -24.95 27.98 -18.52
N VAL A 582 -24.80 26.65 -18.45
CA VAL A 582 -25.34 25.71 -19.45
C VAL A 582 -26.88 25.69 -19.41
N LEU A 583 -27.45 25.87 -18.21
CA LEU A 583 -28.89 25.86 -17.99
C LEU A 583 -29.60 27.04 -18.69
N ASN A 584 -28.99 28.23 -18.66
CA ASN A 584 -29.57 29.43 -19.25
C ASN A 584 -29.58 29.43 -20.78
N GLY A 585 -28.53 28.89 -21.43
CA GLY A 585 -28.49 28.75 -22.89
C GLY A 585 -29.50 27.71 -23.40
N LEU A 586 -29.56 26.54 -22.74
CA LEU A 586 -30.43 25.45 -23.16
C LEU A 586 -31.93 25.78 -22.99
N LEU A 587 -32.31 26.44 -21.90
CA LEU A 587 -33.70 26.82 -21.65
C LEU A 587 -34.20 27.90 -22.65
N GLY A 588 -33.30 28.77 -23.13
CA GLY A 588 -33.60 29.71 -24.21
C GLY A 588 -33.89 29.01 -25.53
N ASP A 589 -33.05 28.05 -25.93
CA ASP A 589 -33.21 27.30 -27.19
C ASP A 589 -34.41 26.34 -27.16
N VAL A 590 -34.75 25.76 -26.00
CA VAL A 590 -35.97 24.93 -25.83
C VAL A 590 -37.24 25.77 -26.05
N SER A 591 -37.24 27.04 -25.65
CA SER A 591 -38.39 27.93 -25.87
C SER A 591 -38.65 28.20 -27.37
N ALA A 592 -37.59 28.36 -28.15
CA ALA A 592 -37.67 28.61 -29.60
C ALA A 592 -38.10 27.36 -30.39
N LEU A 593 -37.68 26.16 -29.98
CA LEU A 593 -38.14 24.92 -30.62
C LEU A 593 -39.62 24.64 -30.32
N LEU A 594 -40.08 24.98 -29.10
CA LEU A 594 -41.47 24.75 -28.70
C LEU A 594 -42.44 25.55 -29.59
N GLU A 595 -42.07 26.78 -29.96
CA GLU A 595 -42.84 27.64 -30.87
C GLU A 595 -43.00 27.00 -32.27
N VAL A 596 -41.95 26.38 -32.81
CA VAL A 596 -41.99 25.64 -34.10
C VAL A 596 -42.83 24.36 -34.01
N LEU A 597 -42.79 23.67 -32.87
CA LEU A 597 -43.52 22.41 -32.62
C LEU A 597 -45.04 22.60 -32.51
N LEU A 598 -45.49 23.73 -31.95
CA LEU A 598 -46.91 24.08 -31.83
C LEU A 598 -47.62 24.22 -33.19
N VAL A 599 -46.86 24.46 -34.27
CA VAL A 599 -47.39 24.65 -35.63
C VAL A 599 -47.34 23.37 -36.48
N ALA A 600 -46.67 22.30 -36.01
CA ALA A 600 -46.54 21.03 -36.73
C ALA A 600 -47.88 20.33 -37.10
N PRO A 601 -48.93 20.32 -36.25
CA PRO A 601 -50.24 19.78 -36.61
C PRO A 601 -50.89 20.54 -37.77
N LEU A 602 -50.70 21.87 -37.80
CA LEU A 602 -51.18 22.72 -38.89
C LEU A 602 -50.37 22.46 -40.16
N GLY A 603 -49.07 22.20 -40.04
CA GLY A 603 -48.18 21.80 -41.14
C GLY A 603 -48.60 20.49 -41.81
N ASP A 604 -48.99 19.46 -41.04
CA ASP A 604 -49.45 18.19 -41.62
C ASP A 604 -50.76 18.32 -42.37
N VAL A 605 -51.72 19.05 -41.80
CA VAL A 605 -53.02 19.30 -42.43
C VAL A 605 -52.84 20.12 -43.71
N THR A 606 -52.03 21.18 -43.65
CA THR A 606 -51.75 22.04 -44.81
C THR A 606 -50.99 21.29 -45.91
N CYS A 607 -49.97 20.51 -45.58
CA CYS A 607 -49.21 19.75 -46.58
C CYS A 607 -49.93 18.50 -47.09
N GLY A 608 -50.83 17.91 -46.30
CA GLY A 608 -51.73 16.85 -46.76
C GLY A 608 -52.75 17.34 -47.79
N LEU A 609 -53.35 18.53 -47.56
CA LEU A 609 -54.34 19.15 -48.44
C LEU A 609 -53.71 19.79 -49.69
N LEU A 610 -52.66 20.60 -49.51
CA LEU A 610 -52.01 21.34 -50.61
C LEU A 610 -51.05 20.46 -51.42
N GLY A 611 -50.36 19.54 -50.75
CA GLY A 611 -49.42 18.61 -51.40
C GLY A 611 -50.12 17.44 -52.10
N GLY A 612 -51.38 17.15 -51.77
CA GLY A 612 -52.18 16.08 -52.36
C GLY A 612 -52.38 16.22 -53.88
N LEU A 613 -52.32 17.45 -54.41
CA LEU A 613 -52.37 17.72 -55.85
C LEU A 613 -51.13 17.23 -56.61
N GLY A 614 -50.00 17.03 -55.92
CA GLY A 614 -48.75 16.50 -56.47
C GLY A 614 -48.47 15.03 -56.10
N GLY A 615 -49.45 14.32 -55.54
CA GLY A 615 -49.28 12.97 -55.01
C GLY A 615 -48.27 12.90 -53.85
N ALA A 616 -47.78 11.70 -53.53
CA ALA A 616 -46.89 11.49 -52.38
C ALA A 616 -45.63 12.39 -52.42
N LYS A 617 -45.04 12.61 -53.60
CA LYS A 617 -43.88 13.51 -53.76
C LYS A 617 -44.21 14.97 -53.50
N GLY A 618 -45.41 15.44 -53.88
CA GLY A 618 -45.88 16.79 -53.60
C GLY A 618 -46.06 17.04 -52.10
N VAL A 619 -46.59 16.05 -51.37
CA VAL A 619 -46.68 16.08 -49.91
C VAL A 619 -45.28 16.16 -49.28
N ARG A 620 -44.31 15.38 -49.76
CA ARG A 620 -42.92 15.41 -49.26
C ARG A 620 -42.24 16.75 -49.51
N ASN A 621 -42.40 17.34 -50.70
CA ASN A 621 -41.84 18.65 -51.04
C ASN A 621 -42.43 19.76 -50.17
N CYS A 622 -43.72 19.68 -49.82
CA CYS A 622 -44.34 20.63 -48.89
C CYS A 622 -43.79 20.50 -47.46
N LYS A 623 -43.52 19.28 -46.98
CA LYS A 623 -42.96 19.04 -45.63
C LYS A 623 -41.48 19.40 -45.51
N THR A 624 -40.74 19.36 -46.62
CA THR A 624 -39.30 19.64 -46.69
C THR A 624 -38.89 20.97 -46.04
N PRO A 625 -39.50 22.13 -46.35
CA PRO A 625 -39.17 23.41 -45.71
C PRO A 625 -39.51 23.45 -44.20
N TYR A 626 -40.57 22.75 -43.76
CA TYR A 626 -40.89 22.64 -42.33
C TYR A 626 -39.83 21.88 -41.56
N VAL A 627 -39.40 20.73 -42.10
CA VAL A 627 -38.31 19.94 -41.52
C VAL A 627 -36.98 20.69 -41.64
N GLN A 628 -36.74 21.41 -42.73
CA GLN A 628 -35.55 22.27 -42.85
C GLN A 628 -35.49 23.33 -41.75
N ASN A 629 -36.60 23.99 -41.43
CA ASN A 629 -36.66 24.98 -40.35
C ASN A 629 -36.53 24.36 -38.95
N MET A 630 -36.99 23.12 -38.76
CA MET A 630 -36.78 22.37 -37.51
C MET A 630 -35.32 21.98 -37.28
N VAL A 631 -34.55 21.78 -38.36
CA VAL A 631 -33.18 21.25 -38.30
C VAL A 631 -32.13 22.34 -38.59
N GLN A 632 -32.55 23.54 -38.98
CA GLN A 632 -31.67 24.71 -39.16
C GLN A 632 -31.44 25.46 -37.85
N GLY A 633 -30.21 25.98 -37.67
CA GLY A 633 -29.82 26.76 -36.49
C GLY A 633 -29.71 25.94 -35.20
N ASN A 634 -29.80 26.61 -34.04
CA ASN A 634 -29.70 25.99 -32.70
C ASN A 634 -30.81 24.96 -32.43
N ASN A 635 -31.94 25.06 -33.13
CA ASN A 635 -33.11 24.19 -33.00
C ASN A 635 -32.83 22.73 -33.43
N GLY A 636 -32.07 22.56 -34.53
CA GLY A 636 -31.65 21.24 -34.98
C GLY A 636 -30.63 20.59 -34.03
N VAL A 637 -29.84 21.43 -33.35
CA VAL A 637 -28.86 21.01 -32.35
C VAL A 637 -29.59 20.43 -31.14
N THR A 638 -30.60 21.11 -30.59
CA THR A 638 -31.41 20.63 -29.45
C THR A 638 -32.17 19.34 -29.75
N ALA A 639 -32.84 19.24 -30.90
CA ALA A 639 -33.61 18.05 -31.27
C ALA A 639 -32.74 16.79 -31.34
N VAL A 640 -31.56 16.92 -31.94
CA VAL A 640 -30.59 15.83 -32.09
C VAL A 640 -29.86 15.52 -30.79
N LEU A 641 -29.55 16.54 -29.97
CA LEU A 641 -28.99 16.35 -28.63
C LEU A 641 -29.90 15.48 -27.76
N GLY A 642 -31.22 15.61 -27.86
CA GLY A 642 -32.11 14.80 -27.02
C GLY A 642 -32.26 13.36 -27.52
N LEU A 643 -32.09 13.12 -28.83
CA LEU A 643 -31.97 11.76 -29.37
C LEU A 643 -30.67 11.10 -28.88
N VAL A 644 -29.57 11.85 -28.86
CA VAL A 644 -28.28 11.44 -28.30
C VAL A 644 -28.43 11.11 -26.83
N VAL A 645 -29.03 11.99 -26.03
CA VAL A 645 -29.26 11.77 -24.60
C VAL A 645 -30.10 10.52 -24.36
N LYS A 646 -31.16 10.27 -25.14
CA LYS A 646 -31.99 9.05 -25.03
C LYS A 646 -31.21 7.76 -25.32
N VAL A 647 -30.26 7.79 -26.27
CA VAL A 647 -29.40 6.64 -26.59
C VAL A 647 -28.30 6.46 -25.55
N LEU A 648 -27.74 7.56 -25.04
CA LEU A 648 -26.73 7.55 -23.99
C LEU A 648 -27.30 7.24 -22.61
N GLU A 649 -28.59 7.47 -22.36
CA GLU A 649 -29.23 7.30 -21.05
C GLU A 649 -29.06 5.90 -20.44
N PRO A 650 -29.38 4.79 -21.12
CA PRO A 650 -29.13 3.45 -20.58
C PRO A 650 -27.63 3.20 -20.34
N VAL A 651 -26.75 3.83 -21.10
CA VAL A 651 -25.30 3.69 -20.93
C VAL A 651 -24.76 4.54 -19.79
N LEU A 652 -25.23 5.77 -19.61
CA LEU A 652 -24.90 6.61 -18.46
C LEU A 652 -25.47 6.02 -17.18
N GLY A 653 -26.66 5.40 -17.24
CA GLY A 653 -27.22 4.61 -16.15
C GLY A 653 -26.40 3.35 -15.85
N ALA A 654 -25.95 2.63 -16.88
CA ALA A 654 -25.05 1.49 -16.72
C ALA A 654 -23.67 1.91 -16.18
N LEU A 655 -23.14 3.05 -16.60
CA LEU A 655 -21.90 3.64 -16.10
C LEU A 655 -22.07 4.07 -14.63
N GLY A 656 -23.16 4.72 -14.28
CA GLY A 656 -23.49 5.08 -12.90
C GLY A 656 -23.64 3.85 -12.01
N GLY A 657 -24.34 2.81 -12.49
CA GLY A 657 -24.47 1.53 -11.81
C GLY A 657 -23.15 0.76 -11.72
N LEU A 658 -22.31 0.82 -12.75
CA LEU A 658 -20.95 0.27 -12.77
C LEU A 658 -20.11 0.97 -11.71
N LEU A 659 -20.06 2.31 -11.73
CA LEU A 659 -19.30 3.11 -10.78
C LEU A 659 -19.82 2.87 -9.36
N GLN A 660 -21.12 2.70 -9.17
CA GLN A 660 -21.71 2.41 -7.87
C GLN A 660 -21.38 1.00 -7.39
N LYS A 661 -21.43 -0.03 -8.25
CA LYS A 661 -20.94 -1.39 -7.92
C LYS A 661 -19.43 -1.43 -7.70
N LEU A 662 -18.68 -0.67 -8.50
CA LEU A 662 -17.24 -0.53 -8.37
C LEU A 662 -16.91 0.09 -7.02
N VAL A 663 -17.60 1.14 -6.60
CA VAL A 663 -17.36 1.83 -5.32
C VAL A 663 -17.91 1.05 -4.12
N ASN A 664 -19.12 0.51 -4.20
CA ASN A 664 -19.80 -0.11 -3.06
C ASN A 664 -19.43 -1.58 -2.88
N ASP A 665 -19.31 -2.34 -3.98
CA ASP A 665 -19.22 -3.80 -3.92
C ASP A 665 -17.83 -4.33 -4.28
N THR A 666 -17.09 -3.65 -5.17
CA THR A 666 -15.85 -4.20 -5.76
C THR A 666 -14.60 -3.62 -5.15
N LEU A 667 -14.49 -2.29 -5.16
CA LEU A 667 -13.40 -1.56 -4.53
C LEU A 667 -13.69 -1.34 -3.04
N GLY A 668 -14.95 -1.24 -2.63
CA GLY A 668 -15.28 -0.95 -1.24
C GLY A 668 -15.12 0.54 -0.91
N ILE A 669 -16.00 1.00 -0.03
CA ILE A 669 -16.29 2.40 0.24
C ILE A 669 -15.05 3.09 0.83
N GLY A 670 -14.21 3.67 -0.02
CA GLY A 670 -13.02 4.41 0.41
C GLY A 670 -12.04 4.80 -0.70
N LEU A 671 -12.51 5.37 -1.82
CA LEU A 671 -11.58 5.98 -2.77
C LEU A 671 -10.79 7.10 -2.06
N GLY A 672 -9.46 7.08 -2.22
CA GLY A 672 -8.55 8.00 -1.55
C GLY A 672 -8.41 7.79 -0.03
N GLN A 673 -9.07 6.79 0.55
CA GLN A 673 -8.90 6.44 1.96
C GLN A 673 -7.70 5.50 2.14
N SER A 674 -6.86 5.86 3.11
CA SER A 674 -5.68 5.07 3.48
C SER A 674 -5.93 4.40 4.81
N ASP A 675 -5.81 3.08 4.84
CA ASP A 675 -5.88 2.28 6.05
C ASP A 675 -4.46 2.13 6.60
N VAL A 676 -4.23 2.58 7.82
CA VAL A 676 -2.94 2.46 8.50
C VAL A 676 -3.08 1.56 9.72
N SER A 677 -2.13 0.66 9.87
CA SER A 677 -2.12 -0.36 10.92
C SER A 677 -0.73 -0.49 11.53
N LEU A 678 -0.65 -0.37 12.85
CA LEU A 678 0.60 -0.54 13.59
C LEU A 678 0.76 -2.01 13.98
N LEU A 679 1.84 -2.65 13.53
CA LEU A 679 2.09 -4.08 13.72
C LEU A 679 2.90 -4.36 14.97
N SER A 680 3.96 -3.58 15.19
CA SER A 680 4.80 -3.66 16.38
C SER A 680 5.56 -2.36 16.64
N VAL A 681 5.89 -2.13 17.91
CA VAL A 681 6.76 -1.05 18.36
C VAL A 681 7.87 -1.65 19.21
N ARG A 682 9.09 -1.16 19.02
CA ARG A 682 10.28 -1.53 19.78
C ARG A 682 11.00 -0.27 20.22
N CYS A 683 11.02 0.00 21.52
CA CYS A 683 11.67 1.19 22.09
C CYS A 683 13.17 1.04 22.33
N GLY A 684 13.84 0.20 21.54
CA GLY A 684 15.25 -0.13 21.72
C GLY A 684 15.47 -1.31 22.66
N ASP A 685 16.33 -2.23 22.26
CA ASP A 685 16.87 -3.26 23.14
C ASP A 685 18.18 -2.78 23.72
N VAL A 686 18.43 -3.12 24.98
CA VAL A 686 19.74 -2.90 25.60
C VAL A 686 20.65 -4.08 25.25
N ARG A 687 21.85 -3.78 24.77
CA ARG A 687 22.89 -4.78 24.52
C ARG A 687 24.23 -4.32 25.05
N LEU A 688 25.07 -5.29 25.41
CA LEU A 688 26.48 -5.03 25.68
C LEU A 688 27.18 -4.61 24.38
N VAL A 689 28.08 -3.65 24.50
CA VAL A 689 28.93 -3.11 23.44
C VAL A 689 30.36 -3.01 23.95
N TYR A 690 31.32 -3.19 23.05
CA TYR A 690 32.75 -3.28 23.37
C TYR A 690 33.55 -2.32 22.52
#